data_AF-A0A535PC19-F1
#
_entry.id   AF-A0A535PC19-F1
#
_cell.length_a   1.000
_cell.length_b   1.000
_cell.length_c   1.000
_cell.angle_alpha   90.00
_cell.angle_beta   90.00
_cell.angle_gamma   90.00
#
_symmetry.space_group_name_H-M   'P 1'
#
loop_
_entity.id
_entity.type
_entity.pdbx_description
1 polymer ?
#
loop_
_entity_poly.entity_id
_entity_poly.type
_entity_poly.pdbx_seq_one_letter_code
_entity_poly.pdbx_strand_id
1 'polypeptide(L)'
;MRRLIRLAAMAALVAAMLPGPASAQALAAPQQSQNCSLGNGIKHVVSIVFDNTHLFRDRDNVASDLEQMPNLLNFLTDNGTLSDNEHTVLISHTAAGILTNLTGLYPDRMGMNVTNSYFYFNNANNPAFSTAFKYWTDLVDDSTGVQDPLPNMVTPSASGPKNAPAPWVPFTRAGCDYGAISTANVVLENTGTGPFGDMSSVFGTGSPEWNEAVASNAAPSGTAARAKALTDFIGFAIHCGVDGGICNANAANVTNSRVDRLPDEPGGYLGFKALFGAKYVNPAINGGNTWVNDTTGHKIQDPFGQDGFPGFDGMPAKVTLGYVAQMQEAGVPVTFGYISDAHDNHTSSFPAPFNPNFPRASGPGEADYVQQLHDYDEAFGTFFARLAADGIDKSNTLFEFTADEGDHFAGGDGIPQADGTLAWSHANCSWTTTPACPSNQVGEVNLNIKAKLPAGTPSFSIHRDSAPTFYVNGNPVRTNPTLRQMERNVMGVQATDPYLSSSPAPVFVRIADPVTEKALHMVNADPKRTPNFTAFALPDYFVTDANPSCGSNPCIDYHFAYSHGDIQEDIARTWLGFVGPGVKHLGRTSDVWSDHADIRPTILALLGLKDSYEPDGAALVDFLETSAVSRDLRAHHESLVRVREVYKQLAAPFGPYSMDVLTASTRGITSTDETVYEATETSIANLTTQRDALEARMRTALTNATFGGPLASEQDLKSMIAEGQDILAQAHAL
;
A
#
# COMPACT_ATOMS: atom_id res chain seq x y z
N MET A 1 -40.09 64.78 -39.45
CA MET A 1 -39.60 64.90 -38.06
C MET A 1 -38.17 64.34 -38.05
N ARG A 2 -37.18 65.06 -38.62
CA ARG A 2 -36.19 65.98 -37.99
C ARG A 2 -35.28 65.23 -36.99
N ARG A 3 -33.96 65.00 -37.21
CA ARG A 3 -32.91 65.62 -38.06
C ARG A 3 -31.70 64.65 -38.17
N LEU A 4 -31.15 64.33 -39.36
CA LEU A 4 -30.03 64.97 -40.11
C LEU A 4 -28.68 64.20 -39.94
N ILE A 5 -28.05 63.73 -41.05
CA ILE A 5 -26.76 64.21 -41.64
C ILE A 5 -25.50 63.56 -40.97
N ARG A 6 -24.41 63.11 -41.63
CA ARG A 6 -23.87 63.18 -43.00
C ARG A 6 -22.62 62.27 -43.11
N LEU A 7 -22.32 61.85 -44.34
CA LEU A 7 -21.02 61.75 -45.04
C LEU A 7 -19.71 61.32 -44.33
N ALA A 8 -19.11 60.26 -44.90
CA ALA A 8 -17.82 60.20 -45.63
C ALA A 8 -16.54 60.87 -45.06
N ALA A 9 -15.46 60.09 -44.94
CA ALA A 9 -14.31 60.12 -45.86
C ALA A 9 -13.14 59.25 -45.33
N MET A 10 -12.46 58.59 -46.27
CA MET A 10 -11.18 57.88 -46.07
C MET A 10 -10.06 58.81 -45.61
N ALA A 11 -9.17 58.31 -44.76
CA ALA A 11 -7.78 58.76 -44.69
C ALA A 11 -6.88 57.56 -44.37
N ALA A 12 -5.84 57.41 -45.20
CA ALA A 12 -4.81 56.39 -45.15
C ALA A 12 -4.04 56.39 -43.82
N LEU A 13 -3.61 55.22 -43.37
CA LEU A 13 -2.54 55.10 -42.38
C LEU A 13 -1.45 54.12 -42.84
N VAL A 14 -0.26 54.69 -42.81
CA VAL A 14 1.05 54.14 -43.12
C VAL A 14 1.38 53.01 -42.14
N ALA A 15 1.95 51.93 -42.68
CA ALA A 15 2.53 50.85 -41.93
C ALA A 15 3.69 51.35 -41.04
N ALA A 16 3.52 51.23 -39.73
CA ALA A 16 4.61 51.29 -38.76
C ALA A 16 4.62 49.95 -38.03
N MET A 17 5.63 49.13 -38.31
CA MET A 17 5.94 47.93 -37.53
C MET A 17 6.38 48.37 -36.14
N LEU A 18 5.55 48.14 -35.13
CA LEU A 18 5.93 48.19 -33.72
C LEU A 18 6.09 46.74 -33.25
N PRO A 19 7.21 46.35 -32.63
CA PRO A 19 7.33 45.06 -31.97
C PRO A 19 6.32 45.02 -30.81
N GLY A 20 5.43 44.03 -30.83
CA GLY A 20 4.52 43.77 -29.71
C GLY A 20 5.30 43.45 -28.44
N PRO A 21 4.72 43.69 -27.25
CA PRO A 21 5.37 43.31 -26.01
C PRO A 21 5.53 41.79 -26.00
N ALA A 22 6.77 41.33 -26.03
CA ALA A 22 7.09 39.94 -25.71
C ALA A 22 6.54 39.68 -24.32
N SER A 23 5.67 38.68 -24.20
CA SER A 23 5.33 38.08 -22.92
C SER A 23 6.64 37.72 -22.24
N ALA A 24 7.00 38.45 -21.19
CA ALA A 24 8.11 38.08 -20.34
C ALA A 24 7.76 36.71 -19.74
N GLN A 25 8.34 35.65 -20.29
CA GLN A 25 8.52 34.41 -19.55
C GLN A 25 9.17 34.82 -18.23
N ALA A 26 8.48 34.57 -17.12
CA ALA A 26 9.09 34.69 -15.83
C ALA A 26 10.30 33.73 -15.85
N LEU A 27 11.50 34.31 -15.85
CA LEU A 27 12.72 33.55 -15.63
C LEU A 27 12.53 32.81 -14.31
N ALA A 28 12.70 31.50 -14.34
CA ALA A 28 12.71 30.66 -13.15
C ALA A 28 13.53 31.35 -12.07
N ALA A 29 12.94 31.49 -10.88
CA ALA A 29 13.68 31.95 -9.72
C ALA A 29 14.92 31.06 -9.56
N PRO A 30 16.10 31.60 -9.19
CA PRO A 30 17.29 30.78 -9.04
C PRO A 30 16.98 29.71 -7.99
N GLN A 31 17.09 28.44 -8.37
CA GLN A 31 17.03 27.30 -7.45
C GLN A 31 17.97 27.60 -6.29
N GLN A 32 17.39 27.82 -5.11
CA GLN A 32 18.15 27.73 -3.87
C GLN A 32 18.73 26.32 -3.89
N SER A 33 20.06 26.20 -3.86
CA SER A 33 20.75 24.92 -3.85
C SER A 33 20.32 24.16 -2.60
N GLN A 34 19.27 23.35 -2.72
CA GLN A 34 18.92 22.32 -1.75
C GLN A 34 20.16 21.44 -1.66
N ASN A 35 20.78 21.37 -0.47
CA ASN A 35 21.93 20.49 -0.21
C ASN A 35 21.49 19.01 -0.17
N CYS A 36 20.52 18.61 -0.99
CA CYS A 36 20.09 17.23 -1.17
C CYS A 36 21.22 16.46 -1.84
N SER A 37 21.78 15.49 -1.12
CA SER A 37 22.90 14.67 -1.59
C SER A 37 22.48 13.21 -1.65
N LEU A 38 22.37 12.69 -2.87
CA LEU A 38 22.06 11.29 -3.14
C LEU A 38 23.26 10.61 -3.85
N GLY A 39 23.39 9.31 -3.66
CA GLY A 39 24.44 8.46 -4.21
C GLY A 39 24.28 8.18 -5.70
N ASN A 40 25.31 7.57 -6.29
CA ASN A 40 25.29 6.99 -7.63
C ASN A 40 24.86 7.93 -8.79
N GLY A 41 25.01 9.25 -8.60
CA GLY A 41 24.62 10.25 -9.60
C GLY A 41 23.11 10.48 -9.70
N ILE A 42 22.34 9.86 -8.81
CA ILE A 42 20.90 10.06 -8.69
C ILE A 42 20.65 11.46 -8.14
N LYS A 43 19.64 12.13 -8.69
CA LYS A 43 19.17 13.46 -8.28
C LYS A 43 17.70 13.45 -7.90
N HIS A 44 16.94 12.51 -8.46
CA HIS A 44 15.51 12.38 -8.28
C HIS A 44 15.14 10.93 -7.95
N VAL A 45 14.08 10.76 -7.17
CA VAL A 45 13.47 9.47 -6.85
C VAL A 45 11.98 9.58 -7.11
N VAL A 46 11.46 8.67 -7.93
CA VAL A 46 10.04 8.47 -8.18
C VAL A 46 9.72 7.03 -7.81
N SER A 47 8.96 6.84 -6.74
CA SER A 47 8.46 5.52 -6.30
C SER A 47 6.94 5.53 -6.41
N ILE A 48 6.38 4.57 -7.12
CA ILE A 48 4.94 4.51 -7.38
C ILE A 48 4.45 3.10 -7.05
N VAL A 49 3.50 3.06 -6.12
CA VAL A 49 2.78 1.85 -5.75
C VAL A 49 1.39 1.93 -6.37
N PHE A 50 1.00 0.92 -7.12
CA PHE A 50 -0.36 0.75 -7.58
C PHE A 50 -1.17 -0.02 -6.56
N ASP A 51 -2.46 0.30 -6.46
CA ASP A 51 -3.45 -0.62 -5.92
C ASP A 51 -3.65 -1.75 -6.94
N ASN A 52 -3.26 -2.96 -6.56
CA ASN A 52 -3.72 -4.22 -7.16
C ASN A 52 -3.60 -4.29 -8.69
N THR A 53 -2.52 -3.73 -9.26
CA THR A 53 -2.25 -3.76 -10.70
C THR A 53 -1.51 -5.03 -11.09
N HIS A 54 -2.04 -5.77 -12.07
CA HIS A 54 -1.56 -7.11 -12.39
C HIS A 54 -0.54 -7.15 -13.54
N LEU A 55 0.61 -7.79 -13.30
CA LEU A 55 1.52 -8.22 -14.38
C LEU A 55 1.03 -9.53 -15.04
N PHE A 56 0.39 -10.39 -14.26
CA PHE A 56 -0.13 -11.67 -14.70
C PHE A 56 -1.57 -11.52 -15.17
N ARG A 57 -2.05 -12.45 -16.00
CA ARG A 57 -3.39 -12.39 -16.58
C ARG A 57 -4.38 -13.07 -15.64
N ASP A 58 -5.46 -12.38 -15.26
CA ASP A 58 -6.59 -12.98 -14.51
C ASP A 58 -7.32 -14.08 -15.31
N ARG A 59 -7.27 -13.96 -16.65
CA ARG A 59 -7.82 -14.91 -17.61
C ARG A 59 -6.85 -15.03 -18.79
N ASP A 60 -6.52 -16.26 -19.18
CA ASP A 60 -5.51 -16.55 -20.23
C ASP A 60 -5.67 -15.74 -21.53
N ASN A 61 -6.92 -15.45 -21.92
CA ASN A 61 -7.29 -14.78 -23.17
C ASN A 61 -7.45 -13.26 -23.05
N VAL A 62 -7.24 -12.67 -21.87
CA VAL A 62 -7.28 -11.22 -21.63
C VAL A 62 -5.85 -10.76 -21.31
N ALA A 63 -5.41 -9.66 -21.90
CA ALA A 63 -4.10 -9.10 -21.58
C ALA A 63 -4.07 -8.62 -20.11
N SER A 64 -2.94 -8.75 -19.42
CA SER A 64 -2.80 -8.20 -18.07
C SER A 64 -2.79 -6.67 -18.07
N ASP A 65 -2.87 -6.04 -16.91
CA ASP A 65 -2.88 -4.58 -16.80
C ASP A 65 -1.63 -3.97 -17.42
N LEU A 66 -0.45 -4.50 -17.08
CA LEU A 66 0.81 -4.01 -17.64
C LEU A 66 0.94 -4.28 -19.14
N GLU A 67 0.38 -5.38 -19.67
CA GLU A 67 0.33 -5.61 -21.12
C GLU A 67 -0.53 -4.57 -21.85
N GLN A 68 -1.54 -4.00 -21.15
CA GLN A 68 -2.40 -2.93 -21.65
C GLN A 68 -1.84 -1.52 -21.37
N MET A 69 -0.75 -1.40 -20.61
CA MET A 69 0.01 -0.16 -20.36
C MET A 69 1.42 -0.18 -20.97
N PRO A 70 1.56 -0.25 -22.31
CA PRO A 70 2.84 -0.38 -22.98
C PRO A 70 3.85 0.75 -22.71
N ASN A 71 3.45 1.98 -22.42
CA ASN A 71 4.37 3.07 -22.05
C ASN A 71 5.14 2.73 -20.76
N LEU A 72 4.46 2.18 -19.76
CA LEU A 72 5.10 1.74 -18.51
C LEU A 72 5.86 0.43 -18.72
N LEU A 73 5.23 -0.59 -19.29
CA LEU A 73 5.85 -1.90 -19.48
C LEU A 73 7.12 -1.84 -20.33
N ASN A 74 7.10 -1.10 -21.44
CA ASN A 74 8.28 -0.91 -22.28
C ASN A 74 9.32 -0.04 -21.56
N PHE A 75 8.90 0.99 -20.81
CA PHE A 75 9.86 1.78 -20.04
C PHE A 75 10.65 0.92 -19.05
N LEU A 76 9.99 0.01 -18.32
CA LEU A 76 10.64 -0.90 -17.38
C LEU A 76 11.57 -1.90 -18.10
N THR A 77 11.04 -2.58 -19.12
CA THR A 77 11.76 -3.68 -19.80
C THR A 77 12.89 -3.19 -20.72
N ASP A 78 12.75 -2.02 -21.34
CA ASP A 78 13.77 -1.46 -22.24
C ASP A 78 14.87 -0.69 -21.50
N ASN A 79 14.69 -0.33 -20.22
CA ASN A 79 15.61 0.58 -19.53
C ASN A 79 16.12 0.10 -18.18
N GLY A 80 15.61 -1.01 -17.64
CA GLY A 80 16.01 -1.48 -16.32
C GLY A 80 15.66 -2.95 -16.09
N THR A 81 15.11 -3.23 -14.92
CA THR A 81 14.74 -4.58 -14.50
C THR A 81 13.27 -4.60 -14.10
N LEU A 82 12.50 -5.52 -14.67
CA LEU A 82 11.15 -5.89 -14.24
C LEU A 82 11.21 -7.31 -13.69
N SER A 83 11.18 -7.44 -12.36
CA SER A 83 11.03 -8.74 -11.69
C SER A 83 9.58 -9.15 -11.72
N ASP A 84 9.32 -10.37 -12.17
CA ASP A 84 8.01 -11.01 -12.03
C ASP A 84 8.02 -12.06 -10.90
N ASN A 85 8.99 -12.04 -10.00
CA ASN A 85 9.12 -12.96 -8.87
C ASN A 85 9.19 -12.18 -7.54
N GLU A 86 8.37 -11.13 -7.46
CA GLU A 86 8.14 -10.31 -6.27
C GLU A 86 6.90 -10.83 -5.53
N HIS A 87 6.87 -10.70 -4.20
CA HIS A 87 5.75 -11.10 -3.37
C HIS A 87 5.37 -10.00 -2.37
N THR A 88 4.10 -9.97 -1.98
CA THR A 88 3.60 -9.06 -0.94
C THR A 88 3.78 -9.65 0.47
N VAL A 89 3.19 -9.01 1.48
CA VAL A 89 3.16 -9.45 2.88
C VAL A 89 1.88 -10.22 3.21
N LEU A 90 1.77 -10.80 4.42
CA LEU A 90 0.58 -11.52 4.86
C LEU A 90 0.11 -10.96 6.21
N ILE A 91 -1.16 -10.56 6.39
CA ILE A 91 -2.24 -10.45 5.39
C ILE A 91 -1.95 -9.25 4.48
N SER A 92 -1.93 -9.48 3.16
CA SER A 92 -1.72 -8.40 2.18
C SER A 92 -2.96 -7.51 2.16
N HIS A 93 -2.76 -6.19 2.26
CA HIS A 93 -3.74 -5.20 1.84
C HIS A 93 -2.99 -3.93 1.47
N THR A 94 -3.65 -2.99 0.79
CA THR A 94 -3.20 -1.62 0.51
C THR A 94 -2.29 -1.03 1.60
N ALA A 95 -2.74 -0.99 2.86
CA ALA A 95 -1.95 -0.43 3.96
C ALA A 95 -0.67 -1.23 4.22
N ALA A 96 -0.74 -2.54 4.51
CA ALA A 96 0.45 -3.32 4.86
C ALA A 96 1.43 -3.46 3.69
N GLY A 97 0.92 -3.60 2.47
CA GLY A 97 1.70 -3.69 1.23
C GLY A 97 2.51 -2.41 1.00
N ILE A 98 1.83 -1.25 0.97
CA ILE A 98 2.49 0.05 0.85
C ILE A 98 3.48 0.27 2.00
N LEU A 99 3.05 0.06 3.25
CA LEU A 99 3.89 0.36 4.41
C LEU A 99 5.14 -0.53 4.48
N THR A 100 5.05 -1.78 4.01
CA THR A 100 6.21 -2.67 3.92
C THR A 100 7.17 -2.19 2.84
N ASN A 101 6.68 -1.77 1.67
CA ASN A 101 7.52 -1.12 0.66
C ASN A 101 8.20 0.14 1.24
N LEU A 102 7.44 0.99 1.94
CA LEU A 102 7.97 2.22 2.52
C LEU A 102 8.99 2.01 3.63
N THR A 103 8.86 0.97 4.45
CA THR A 103 9.66 0.78 5.67
C THR A 103 10.69 -0.34 5.55
N GLY A 104 10.54 -1.24 4.60
CA GLY A 104 11.32 -2.48 4.55
C GLY A 104 11.12 -3.36 5.79
N LEU A 105 10.03 -3.16 6.55
CA LEU A 105 9.69 -3.93 7.75
C LEU A 105 8.47 -4.80 7.50
N TYR A 106 8.48 -6.02 8.04
CA TYR A 106 7.28 -6.84 8.05
C TYR A 106 6.22 -6.28 9.00
N PRO A 107 4.93 -6.63 8.80
CA PRO A 107 3.82 -6.03 9.51
C PRO A 107 3.90 -6.08 11.05
N ASP A 108 4.46 -7.14 11.62
CA ASP A 108 4.65 -7.28 13.07
C ASP A 108 5.62 -6.26 13.66
N ARG A 109 6.60 -5.81 12.89
CA ARG A 109 7.61 -4.82 13.33
C ARG A 109 7.18 -3.37 13.16
N MET A 110 6.03 -3.13 12.51
CA MET A 110 5.42 -1.81 12.36
C MET A 110 3.96 -1.71 12.84
N GLY A 111 3.39 -2.80 13.36
CA GLY A 111 2.11 -2.79 14.08
C GLY A 111 0.87 -3.05 13.23
N MET A 112 1.04 -3.40 11.95
CA MET A 112 -0.02 -3.55 10.94
C MET A 112 -0.25 -5.02 10.56
N ASN A 113 -0.25 -5.92 11.54
CA ASN A 113 -0.38 -7.37 11.35
C ASN A 113 -1.72 -7.84 10.75
N VAL A 114 -2.73 -6.98 10.75
CA VAL A 114 -4.01 -7.14 10.04
C VAL A 114 -4.33 -5.77 9.43
N THR A 115 -4.70 -5.76 8.16
CA THR A 115 -4.98 -4.55 7.37
C THR A 115 -6.20 -4.82 6.49
N ASN A 116 -6.82 -3.84 5.83
CA ASN A 116 -6.73 -2.38 5.96
C ASN A 116 -7.32 -1.83 7.28
N SER A 117 -7.79 -2.72 8.15
CA SER A 117 -8.24 -2.40 9.50
C SER A 117 -7.92 -3.54 10.47
N TYR A 118 -8.10 -3.34 11.76
CA TYR A 118 -7.89 -4.40 12.73
C TYR A 118 -8.79 -4.23 13.95
N PHE A 119 -8.92 -5.32 14.71
CA PHE A 119 -9.45 -5.25 16.06
C PHE A 119 -8.33 -5.35 17.08
N TYR A 120 -8.58 -4.82 18.27
CA TYR A 120 -7.76 -5.03 19.46
C TYR A 120 -8.65 -5.40 20.64
N PHE A 121 -8.09 -6.08 21.63
CA PHE A 121 -8.80 -6.40 22.86
C PHE A 121 -8.75 -5.22 23.84
N ASN A 122 -9.91 -4.68 24.18
CA ASN A 122 -10.05 -3.67 25.21
C ASN A 122 -9.79 -4.25 26.62
N ASN A 123 -9.81 -3.43 27.66
CA ASN A 123 -9.51 -3.86 29.04
C ASN A 123 -10.53 -4.88 29.62
N ALA A 124 -11.68 -5.06 28.96
CA ALA A 124 -12.65 -6.12 29.27
C ALA A 124 -12.49 -7.36 28.37
N ASN A 125 -11.38 -7.43 27.62
CA ASN A 125 -11.06 -8.45 26.61
C ASN A 125 -12.15 -8.61 25.54
N ASN A 126 -12.84 -7.53 25.18
CA ASN A 126 -13.76 -7.53 24.05
C ASN A 126 -13.11 -6.82 22.85
N PRO A 127 -13.38 -7.26 21.61
CA PRO A 127 -12.86 -6.62 20.42
C PRO A 127 -13.36 -5.17 20.30
N ALA A 128 -12.44 -4.27 19.99
CA ALA A 128 -12.68 -2.88 19.62
C ALA A 128 -11.96 -2.61 18.28
N PHE A 129 -12.56 -1.79 17.43
CA PHE A 129 -12.11 -1.57 16.05
C PHE A 129 -11.11 -0.41 15.97
N SER A 130 -10.15 -0.52 15.05
CA SER A 130 -9.35 0.61 14.57
C SER A 130 -9.11 0.50 13.06
N THR A 131 -9.09 1.63 12.37
CA THR A 131 -8.57 1.70 10.99
C THR A 131 -7.04 1.65 10.99
N ALA A 132 -6.44 1.16 9.90
CA ALA A 132 -5.00 1.29 9.65
C ALA A 132 -4.63 2.68 9.07
N PHE A 133 -5.55 3.31 8.33
CA PHE A 133 -5.31 4.58 7.63
C PHE A 133 -5.41 5.81 8.55
N LYS A 134 -4.26 6.29 9.00
CA LYS A 134 -4.06 7.44 9.92
C LYS A 134 -2.68 8.02 9.72
N TYR A 135 -2.47 9.28 10.13
CA TYR A 135 -1.13 9.83 10.11
C TYR A 135 -0.14 9.01 10.97
N TRP A 136 1.14 8.98 10.57
CA TRP A 136 2.19 8.11 11.12
C TRP A 136 2.27 8.06 12.64
N THR A 137 2.05 9.19 13.31
CA THR A 137 2.16 9.34 14.76
C THR A 137 0.84 9.21 15.51
N ASP A 138 -0.26 8.95 14.81
CA ASP A 138 -1.57 8.85 15.44
C ASP A 138 -1.70 7.54 16.22
N LEU A 139 -2.61 7.56 17.19
CA LEU A 139 -2.83 6.43 18.09
C LEU A 139 -3.94 5.52 17.56
N VAL A 140 -4.15 4.38 18.22
CA VAL A 140 -5.30 3.49 17.97
C VAL A 140 -6.63 4.22 18.18
N ASP A 141 -7.68 3.79 17.47
CA ASP A 141 -9.03 4.35 17.61
C ASP A 141 -9.63 3.94 18.95
N ASP A 142 -9.26 4.67 19.98
CA ASP A 142 -9.76 4.48 21.32
C ASP A 142 -10.39 5.76 21.82
N SER A 143 -11.70 5.91 21.65
CA SER A 143 -12.45 7.08 22.11
C SER A 143 -12.26 7.45 23.61
N THR A 144 -11.73 6.52 24.42
CA THR A 144 -11.45 6.74 25.85
C THR A 144 -10.00 7.10 26.16
N GLY A 145 -9.06 6.81 25.25
CA GLY A 145 -7.62 6.96 25.44
C GLY A 145 -7.00 6.08 26.52
N VAL A 146 -7.70 5.04 26.98
CA VAL A 146 -7.26 4.14 28.06
C VAL A 146 -7.37 2.64 27.73
N GLN A 147 -8.07 2.25 26.66
CA GLN A 147 -8.13 0.88 26.16
C GLN A 147 -6.86 0.50 25.41
N ASP A 148 -6.36 1.36 24.53
CA ASP A 148 -5.07 1.19 23.85
C ASP A 148 -4.43 2.56 23.59
N PRO A 149 -3.44 2.97 24.41
CA PRO A 149 -2.76 4.26 24.26
C PRO A 149 -1.56 4.17 23.30
N LEU A 150 -1.30 3.04 22.64
CA LEU A 150 -0.14 2.88 21.79
C LEU A 150 -0.35 3.55 20.41
N PRO A 151 0.74 3.92 19.72
CA PRO A 151 0.68 4.39 18.34
C PRO A 151 0.03 3.36 17.42
N ASN A 152 -0.63 3.82 16.35
CA ASN A 152 -1.11 2.96 15.28
C ASN A 152 0.09 2.21 14.67
N MET A 153 1.10 2.96 14.23
CA MET A 153 2.40 2.44 13.80
C MET A 153 3.28 2.11 15.01
N VAL A 154 3.20 0.88 15.52
CA VAL A 154 3.90 0.45 16.74
C VAL A 154 5.01 -0.55 16.45
N THR A 155 6.19 -0.31 17.02
CA THR A 155 7.37 -1.18 16.85
C THR A 155 7.90 -1.64 18.22
N PRO A 156 8.51 -2.84 18.33
CA PRO A 156 9.18 -3.25 19.56
C PRO A 156 10.42 -2.38 19.86
N SER A 157 10.65 -2.06 21.13
CA SER A 157 11.88 -1.40 21.59
C SER A 157 12.33 -1.89 22.97
N ALA A 158 13.60 -1.67 23.31
CA ALA A 158 14.16 -2.06 24.60
C ALA A 158 13.47 -1.42 25.83
N SER A 159 12.79 -0.28 25.63
CA SER A 159 12.05 0.44 26.68
C SER A 159 10.53 0.21 26.62
N GLY A 160 10.07 -0.77 25.84
CA GLY A 160 8.65 -1.03 25.55
C GLY A 160 8.23 -0.56 24.15
N PRO A 161 7.01 -0.89 23.71
CA PRO A 161 6.51 -0.50 22.38
C PRO A 161 6.53 1.02 22.17
N LYS A 162 6.90 1.46 20.97
CA LYS A 162 7.03 2.87 20.57
C LYS A 162 6.52 3.11 19.17
N ASN A 163 6.39 4.37 18.75
CA ASN A 163 6.08 4.68 17.36
C ASN A 163 7.20 4.18 16.44
N ALA A 164 6.84 3.55 15.32
CA ALA A 164 7.80 3.11 14.33
C ALA A 164 8.59 4.30 13.74
N PRO A 165 9.90 4.18 13.46
CA PRO A 165 10.66 5.23 12.79
C PRO A 165 10.06 5.53 11.41
N ALA A 166 10.05 6.80 11.02
CA ALA A 166 9.31 7.21 9.84
C ALA A 166 10.12 7.06 8.53
N PRO A 167 9.47 6.65 7.42
CA PRO A 167 10.18 6.26 6.20
C PRO A 167 10.78 7.44 5.43
N TRP A 168 10.33 8.68 5.67
CA TRP A 168 10.86 9.88 5.01
C TRP A 168 12.18 10.38 5.64
N VAL A 169 12.51 9.92 6.85
CA VAL A 169 13.59 10.48 7.68
C VAL A 169 14.99 10.38 7.03
N PRO A 170 15.39 9.27 6.37
CA PRO A 170 16.68 9.21 5.70
C PRO A 170 16.85 10.28 4.62
N PHE A 171 15.77 10.60 3.90
CA PHE A 171 15.79 11.62 2.84
C PHE A 171 15.85 13.03 3.42
N THR A 172 14.99 13.33 4.42
CA THR A 172 14.96 14.68 5.00
C THR A 172 16.25 15.00 5.74
N ARG A 173 16.86 14.03 6.44
CA ARG A 173 18.19 14.18 7.05
C ARG A 173 19.30 14.40 6.01
N ALA A 174 19.14 13.87 4.81
CA ALA A 174 20.04 14.11 3.67
C ALA A 174 19.80 15.46 2.96
N GLY A 175 18.86 16.28 3.46
CA GLY A 175 18.53 17.59 2.89
C GLY A 175 17.57 17.54 1.71
N CYS A 176 16.90 16.40 1.48
CA CYS A 176 15.95 16.23 0.40
C CYS A 176 14.51 16.42 0.93
N ASP A 177 13.73 17.25 0.26
CA ASP A 177 12.28 17.28 0.48
C ASP A 177 11.66 15.97 -0.04
N TYR A 178 10.77 15.38 0.75
CA TYR A 178 10.04 14.14 0.46
C TYR A 178 8.56 14.47 0.25
N GLY A 179 8.08 14.29 -0.97
CA GLY A 179 6.67 14.45 -1.34
C GLY A 179 5.94 13.12 -1.29
N ALA A 180 4.75 13.10 -0.69
CA ALA A 180 3.87 11.95 -0.64
C ALA A 180 2.52 12.28 -1.29
N ILE A 181 2.07 11.37 -2.16
CA ILE A 181 0.85 11.49 -2.94
C ILE A 181 -0.01 10.25 -2.69
N SER A 182 -1.00 10.40 -1.82
CA SER A 182 -2.00 9.39 -1.43
C SER A 182 -1.39 8.11 -0.84
N THR A 183 -0.18 8.22 -0.32
CA THR A 183 0.60 7.10 0.21
C THR A 183 0.28 6.87 1.69
N ALA A 184 0.02 5.60 2.06
CA ALA A 184 -0.43 5.20 3.40
C ALA A 184 0.43 5.78 4.54
N ASN A 185 -0.25 6.34 5.54
CA ASN A 185 0.26 6.87 6.82
C ASN A 185 1.34 7.96 6.77
N VAL A 186 1.87 8.31 5.60
CA VAL A 186 2.81 9.44 5.41
C VAL A 186 2.09 10.73 4.99
N VAL A 187 0.78 10.64 4.72
CA VAL A 187 -0.12 11.77 4.51
C VAL A 187 -1.17 11.78 5.63
N LEU A 188 -1.96 12.86 5.73
CA LEU A 188 -3.20 12.78 6.52
C LEU A 188 -4.20 11.96 5.72
N GLU A 189 -4.90 11.03 6.37
CA GLU A 189 -5.78 10.04 5.76
C GLU A 189 -7.22 10.19 6.23
N ASN A 190 -7.47 10.90 7.34
CA ASN A 190 -8.80 11.15 7.84
C ASN A 190 -9.00 12.59 8.34
N THR A 191 -10.24 13.06 8.29
CA THR A 191 -10.63 14.38 8.81
C THR A 191 -10.93 14.35 10.32
N GLY A 192 -10.40 13.37 11.04
CA GLY A 192 -10.71 13.10 12.44
C GLY A 192 -10.38 14.28 13.35
N THR A 193 -11.37 14.76 14.11
CA THR A 193 -11.22 15.88 15.05
C THR A 193 -11.30 15.46 16.52
N GLY A 194 -11.39 14.15 16.78
CA GLY A 194 -11.27 13.57 18.11
C GLY A 194 -9.83 13.62 18.66
N PRO A 195 -9.57 13.10 19.87
CA PRO A 195 -8.24 13.14 20.49
C PRO A 195 -7.14 12.40 19.72
N PHE A 196 -7.52 11.49 18.80
CA PHE A 196 -6.62 10.61 18.05
C PHE A 196 -6.81 10.75 16.53
N GLY A 197 -7.44 11.83 16.08
CA GLY A 197 -7.63 12.08 14.65
C GLY A 197 -6.55 13.00 14.09
N ASP A 198 -6.24 12.82 12.81
CA ASP A 198 -5.11 13.48 12.14
C ASP A 198 -5.17 15.01 12.28
N MET A 199 -6.36 15.60 12.16
CA MET A 199 -6.54 17.05 12.26
C MET A 199 -6.20 17.59 13.65
N SER A 200 -6.53 16.82 14.70
CA SER A 200 -6.14 17.16 16.07
C SER A 200 -4.64 16.97 16.30
N SER A 201 -4.07 15.90 15.75
CA SER A 201 -2.66 15.53 15.90
C SER A 201 -1.72 16.56 15.27
N VAL A 202 -2.00 16.95 14.02
CA VAL A 202 -1.10 17.78 13.21
C VAL A 202 -1.37 19.28 13.36
N PHE A 203 -2.64 19.70 13.34
CA PHE A 203 -3.00 21.13 13.42
C PHE A 203 -3.33 21.60 14.84
N GLY A 204 -3.75 20.69 15.71
CA GLY A 204 -4.19 21.00 17.07
C GLY A 204 -5.65 21.44 17.15
N THR A 205 -6.33 21.03 18.23
CA THR A 205 -7.73 21.38 18.50
C THR A 205 -7.96 22.90 18.50
N GLY A 206 -8.99 23.34 17.78
CA GLY A 206 -9.39 24.75 17.70
C GLY A 206 -8.60 25.59 16.68
N SER A 207 -7.62 25.00 15.98
CA SER A 207 -6.99 25.63 14.82
C SER A 207 -8.01 25.88 13.69
N PRO A 208 -7.74 26.82 12.75
CA PRO A 208 -8.60 27.03 11.59
C PRO A 208 -8.88 25.76 10.79
N GLU A 209 -7.87 24.92 10.57
CA GLU A 209 -7.96 23.65 9.85
C GLU A 209 -8.84 22.65 10.59
N TRP A 210 -8.64 22.53 11.90
CA TRP A 210 -9.47 21.67 12.75
C TRP A 210 -10.94 22.13 12.76
N ASN A 211 -11.20 23.44 12.81
CA ASN A 211 -12.57 23.98 12.76
C ASN A 211 -13.24 23.74 11.40
N GLU A 212 -12.48 23.80 10.31
CA GLU A 212 -12.97 23.44 8.98
C GLU A 212 -13.33 21.95 8.92
N ALA A 213 -12.48 21.08 9.47
CA ALA A 213 -12.77 19.65 9.60
C ALA A 213 -14.01 19.38 10.48
N VAL A 214 -14.22 20.11 11.58
CA VAL A 214 -15.46 20.01 12.38
C VAL A 214 -16.69 20.38 11.55
N ALA A 215 -16.63 21.51 10.84
CA ALA A 215 -17.75 21.96 10.01
C ALA A 215 -18.04 20.96 8.88
N SER A 216 -16.99 20.44 8.25
CA SER A 216 -17.08 19.43 7.20
C SER A 216 -17.65 18.11 7.73
N ASN A 217 -17.17 17.65 8.90
CA ASN A 217 -17.67 16.43 9.55
C ASN A 217 -19.14 16.53 9.99
N ALA A 218 -19.64 17.74 10.27
CA ALA A 218 -21.04 17.97 10.60
C ALA A 218 -21.96 18.10 9.37
N ALA A 219 -21.40 18.29 8.17
CA ALA A 219 -22.17 18.44 6.94
C ALA A 219 -22.74 17.10 6.44
N PRO A 220 -23.87 17.10 5.72
CA PRO A 220 -24.46 15.87 5.17
C PRO A 220 -23.53 15.16 4.18
N SER A 221 -23.53 13.82 4.21
CA SER A 221 -22.81 13.00 3.23
C SER A 221 -23.18 13.33 1.78
N GLY A 222 -22.23 13.20 0.86
CA GLY A 222 -22.43 13.50 -0.55
C GLY A 222 -22.64 14.99 -0.86
N THR A 223 -22.07 15.89 -0.07
CA THR A 223 -22.12 17.34 -0.32
C THR A 223 -20.73 17.96 -0.39
N ALA A 224 -20.58 19.05 -1.15
CA ALA A 224 -19.33 19.81 -1.23
C ALA A 224 -18.80 20.24 0.15
N ALA A 225 -19.71 20.62 1.07
CA ALA A 225 -19.33 21.01 2.44
C ALA A 225 -18.75 19.82 3.23
N ARG A 226 -19.28 18.60 3.03
CA ARG A 226 -18.74 17.38 3.64
C ARG A 226 -17.44 16.92 3.00
N ALA A 227 -17.22 17.20 1.72
CA ALA A 227 -15.96 16.92 1.05
C ALA A 227 -14.84 17.89 1.46
N LYS A 228 -15.18 19.12 1.84
CA LYS A 228 -14.24 20.24 1.95
C LYS A 228 -12.95 19.93 2.71
N ALA A 229 -13.03 19.38 3.91
CA ALA A 229 -11.84 19.12 4.71
C ALA A 229 -11.01 17.95 4.16
N LEU A 230 -11.64 16.97 3.52
CA LEU A 230 -10.94 15.93 2.79
C LEU A 230 -10.14 16.54 1.64
N THR A 231 -10.81 17.34 0.81
CA THR A 231 -10.21 17.99 -0.36
C THR A 231 -9.02 18.88 0.01
N ASP A 232 -9.13 19.60 1.13
CA ASP A 232 -8.12 20.58 1.54
C ASP A 232 -6.92 19.95 2.27
N PHE A 233 -7.12 18.92 3.11
CA PHE A 233 -6.11 18.49 4.10
C PHE A 233 -5.58 17.07 3.92
N ILE A 234 -6.30 16.20 3.22
CA ILE A 234 -6.01 14.77 3.15
C ILE A 234 -5.22 14.45 1.88
N GLY A 235 -4.50 13.32 1.89
CA GLY A 235 -3.95 12.68 0.70
C GLY A 235 -2.62 13.26 0.21
N PHE A 236 -2.21 14.47 0.59
CA PHE A 236 -0.93 15.04 0.13
C PHE A 236 -0.07 15.55 1.28
N ALA A 237 1.24 15.32 1.21
CA ALA A 237 2.20 15.91 2.14
C ALA A 237 3.53 16.21 1.48
N ILE A 238 4.26 17.19 2.02
CA ILE A 238 5.69 17.37 1.76
C ILE A 238 6.40 17.45 3.11
N HIS A 239 7.23 16.45 3.42
CA HIS A 239 8.15 16.45 4.56
C HIS A 239 9.46 17.08 4.14
N CYS A 240 9.79 18.23 4.72
CA CYS A 240 10.89 19.04 4.25
C CYS A 240 12.23 18.60 4.84
N GLY A 241 13.28 18.71 4.02
CA GLY A 241 14.64 18.39 4.39
C GLY A 241 15.16 19.22 5.56
N VAL A 242 16.32 18.82 6.10
CA VAL A 242 17.07 19.63 7.06
C VAL A 242 17.28 21.04 6.47
N ASP A 243 17.18 22.06 7.31
CA ASP A 243 17.09 23.49 6.94
C ASP A 243 15.72 23.95 6.37
N GLY A 244 14.80 23.00 6.18
CA GLY A 244 13.37 23.21 5.97
C GLY A 244 12.91 23.39 4.53
N GLY A 245 13.81 23.26 3.55
CA GLY A 245 13.50 23.14 2.12
C GLY A 245 12.35 24.02 1.61
N ILE A 246 11.41 23.42 0.87
CA ILE A 246 10.25 24.12 0.32
C ILE A 246 9.35 24.72 1.41
N CYS A 247 9.29 24.12 2.60
CA CYS A 247 8.53 24.64 3.74
C CYS A 247 9.06 26.00 4.23
N ASN A 248 10.34 26.32 3.98
CA ASN A 248 10.97 27.58 4.33
C ASN A 248 11.24 28.50 3.13
N ALA A 249 10.87 28.09 1.91
CA ALA A 249 11.22 28.81 0.68
C ALA A 249 10.65 30.23 0.61
N ASN A 250 9.50 30.49 1.24
CA ASN A 250 8.89 31.82 1.29
C ASN A 250 8.00 32.01 2.53
N ALA A 251 7.56 33.24 2.79
CA ALA A 251 6.78 33.59 3.98
C ALA A 251 5.42 32.87 4.07
N ALA A 252 4.78 32.59 2.93
CA ALA A 252 3.52 31.84 2.91
C ALA A 252 3.76 30.38 3.32
N ASN A 253 4.77 29.72 2.74
CA ASN A 253 5.15 28.35 3.09
C ASN A 253 5.55 28.25 4.57
N VAL A 254 6.32 29.22 5.09
CA VAL A 254 6.69 29.25 6.52
C VAL A 254 5.45 29.32 7.42
N THR A 255 4.46 30.12 7.06
CA THR A 255 3.21 30.28 7.81
C THR A 255 2.33 29.03 7.74
N ASN A 256 2.31 28.37 6.59
CA ASN A 256 1.47 27.21 6.32
C ASN A 256 2.08 25.89 6.79
N SER A 257 3.41 25.83 6.92
CA SER A 257 4.12 24.65 7.42
C SER A 257 3.79 24.34 8.89
N ARG A 258 3.80 23.05 9.24
CA ARG A 258 3.69 22.56 10.61
C ARG A 258 4.98 21.89 11.03
N VAL A 259 5.19 21.79 12.34
CA VAL A 259 6.31 20.99 12.88
C VAL A 259 6.04 19.54 12.49
N ASP A 260 7.00 18.92 11.82
CA ASP A 260 6.94 17.49 11.50
C ASP A 260 7.41 16.72 12.74
N ARG A 261 6.46 16.16 13.50
CA ARG A 261 6.71 15.60 14.82
C ARG A 261 6.95 14.11 14.73
N LEU A 262 8.13 13.66 15.16
CA LEU A 262 8.45 12.25 15.38
C LEU A 262 9.13 12.08 16.75
N PRO A 263 8.35 11.96 17.85
CA PRO A 263 8.89 12.00 19.21
C PRO A 263 9.78 10.80 19.55
N ASP A 264 9.54 9.65 18.93
CA ASP A 264 10.29 8.41 19.17
C ASP A 264 11.38 8.14 18.11
N GLU A 265 11.57 9.04 17.14
CA GLU A 265 12.54 8.83 16.07
C GLU A 265 13.97 8.67 16.63
N PRO A 266 14.66 7.54 16.34
CA PRO A 266 16.01 7.34 16.84
C PRO A 266 16.96 8.44 16.36
N GLY A 267 17.75 8.98 17.29
CA GLY A 267 18.64 10.13 17.02
C GLY A 267 17.93 11.50 17.02
N GLY A 268 16.61 11.54 17.20
CA GLY A 268 15.80 12.75 17.27
C GLY A 268 15.44 13.34 15.90
N TYR A 269 14.38 14.15 15.88
CA TYR A 269 13.82 14.75 14.67
C TYR A 269 13.26 16.17 14.94
N LEU A 270 14.00 16.96 15.71
CA LEU A 270 13.59 18.32 16.07
C LEU A 270 13.96 19.33 14.96
N GLY A 271 13.07 20.27 14.69
CA GLY A 271 13.30 21.38 13.75
C GLY A 271 12.85 21.11 12.31
N PHE A 272 12.41 19.88 12.00
CA PHE A 272 11.82 19.53 10.72
C PHE A 272 10.39 20.07 10.59
N LYS A 273 9.97 20.26 9.34
CA LYS A 273 8.68 20.85 8.99
C LYS A 273 8.03 20.05 7.88
N ALA A 274 6.71 20.15 7.81
CA ALA A 274 5.94 19.58 6.72
C ALA A 274 4.80 20.51 6.27
N LEU A 275 4.38 20.35 5.02
CA LEU A 275 3.14 20.89 4.46
C LEU A 275 2.15 19.73 4.29
N PHE A 276 0.89 19.95 4.68
CA PHE A 276 -0.14 18.93 4.64
C PHE A 276 -1.35 19.39 3.83
N GLY A 277 -1.86 18.50 2.99
CA GLY A 277 -3.04 18.68 2.16
C GLY A 277 -2.83 19.60 0.96
N ALA A 278 -3.71 19.45 -0.03
CA ALA A 278 -3.73 20.27 -1.23
C ALA A 278 -3.75 21.78 -0.93
N LYS A 279 -4.44 22.19 0.16
CA LYS A 279 -4.55 23.59 0.57
C LYS A 279 -3.19 24.26 0.77
N TYR A 280 -2.19 23.51 1.24
CA TYR A 280 -0.85 24.03 1.53
C TYR A 280 0.22 23.50 0.57
N VAL A 281 0.04 22.30 0.01
CA VAL A 281 0.94 21.73 -0.99
C VAL A 281 0.78 22.45 -2.35
N ASN A 282 -0.45 22.63 -2.86
CA ASN A 282 -0.66 23.18 -4.21
C ASN A 282 -0.02 24.57 -4.39
N PRO A 283 -0.21 25.54 -3.46
CA PRO A 283 0.42 26.85 -3.60
C PRO A 283 1.94 26.80 -3.50
N ALA A 284 2.50 25.84 -2.77
CA ALA A 284 3.94 25.69 -2.63
C ALA A 284 4.60 25.19 -3.92
N ILE A 285 3.96 24.29 -4.65
CA ILE A 285 4.51 23.67 -5.86
C ILE A 285 4.03 24.31 -7.17
N ASN A 286 2.95 25.09 -7.14
CA ASN A 286 2.38 25.74 -8.33
C ASN A 286 2.29 27.28 -8.20
N GLY A 287 3.37 27.92 -7.73
CA GLY A 287 3.53 29.37 -7.80
C GLY A 287 2.45 30.18 -7.07
N GLY A 288 1.89 29.64 -5.98
CA GLY A 288 0.82 30.27 -5.20
C GLY A 288 -0.61 29.93 -5.64
N ASN A 289 -0.78 29.14 -6.70
CA ASN A 289 -2.11 28.69 -7.14
C ASN A 289 -2.68 27.62 -6.19
N THR A 290 -4.00 27.60 -6.02
CA THR A 290 -4.72 26.64 -5.17
C THR A 290 -4.90 25.26 -5.80
N TRP A 291 -4.49 25.08 -7.05
CA TRP A 291 -4.69 23.86 -7.84
C TRP A 291 -3.37 23.40 -8.44
N VAL A 292 -3.34 22.16 -8.89
CA VAL A 292 -2.31 21.60 -9.77
C VAL A 292 -3.00 20.93 -10.95
N ASN A 293 -2.26 20.69 -12.04
CA ASN A 293 -2.83 20.00 -13.21
C ASN A 293 -2.57 18.49 -13.18
N ASP A 294 -3.50 17.71 -13.74
CA ASP A 294 -3.26 16.33 -14.12
C ASP A 294 -2.32 16.26 -15.35
N THR A 295 -1.96 15.05 -15.78
CA THR A 295 -1.10 14.85 -16.96
C THR A 295 -1.74 15.37 -18.26
N THR A 296 -3.07 15.51 -18.31
CA THR A 296 -3.79 16.05 -19.49
C THR A 296 -3.88 17.58 -19.49
N GLY A 297 -3.37 18.25 -18.45
CA GLY A 297 -3.38 19.70 -18.30
C GLY A 297 -4.67 20.28 -17.72
N HIS A 298 -5.58 19.42 -17.21
CA HIS A 298 -6.78 19.86 -16.50
C HIS A 298 -6.49 20.00 -15.01
N LYS A 299 -7.23 20.90 -14.34
CA LYS A 299 -7.11 21.05 -12.88
C LYS A 299 -7.56 19.77 -12.19
N ILE A 300 -6.80 19.36 -11.18
CA ILE A 300 -7.22 18.30 -10.27
C ILE A 300 -8.22 18.89 -9.28
N GLN A 301 -9.41 18.30 -9.24
CA GLN A 301 -10.53 18.74 -8.44
C GLN A 301 -11.28 17.54 -7.86
N ASP A 302 -11.94 17.75 -6.72
CA ASP A 302 -12.88 16.78 -6.17
C ASP A 302 -14.16 16.65 -7.03
N PRO A 303 -15.02 15.65 -6.76
CA PRO A 303 -16.29 15.47 -7.48
C PRO A 303 -17.27 16.66 -7.42
N PHE A 304 -17.01 17.68 -6.60
CA PHE A 304 -17.80 18.92 -6.51
C PHE A 304 -17.11 20.12 -7.18
N GLY A 305 -15.98 19.90 -7.88
CA GLY A 305 -15.22 20.94 -8.58
C GLY A 305 -14.37 21.82 -7.65
N GLN A 306 -14.05 21.34 -6.45
CA GLN A 306 -13.14 22.03 -5.53
C GLN A 306 -11.70 21.62 -5.84
N ASP A 307 -10.82 22.60 -6.04
CA ASP A 307 -9.39 22.35 -6.27
C ASP A 307 -8.77 21.60 -5.08
N GLY A 308 -8.16 20.44 -5.31
CA GLY A 308 -7.46 19.69 -4.26
C GLY A 308 -7.59 18.18 -4.37
N PHE A 309 -7.50 17.49 -3.24
CA PHE A 309 -7.50 16.03 -3.17
C PHE A 309 -8.88 15.46 -3.59
N PRO A 310 -8.94 14.61 -4.62
CA PRO A 310 -10.21 14.11 -5.14
C PRO A 310 -10.82 12.96 -4.32
N GLY A 311 -10.10 12.40 -3.35
CA GLY A 311 -10.42 11.13 -2.68
C GLY A 311 -9.40 10.06 -3.04
N PHE A 312 -9.30 8.98 -2.24
CA PHE A 312 -8.33 7.90 -2.47
C PHE A 312 -8.65 7.11 -3.76
N ASP A 313 -9.91 6.76 -4.00
CA ASP A 313 -10.43 6.22 -5.27
C ASP A 313 -10.35 7.24 -6.44
N GLY A 314 -10.10 8.51 -6.11
CA GLY A 314 -9.97 9.60 -7.07
C GLY A 314 -8.55 9.78 -7.61
N MET A 315 -7.66 8.81 -7.44
CA MET A 315 -6.24 8.90 -7.77
C MET A 315 -5.84 8.03 -8.98
N PRO A 316 -6.51 8.12 -10.15
CA PRO A 316 -6.04 7.45 -11.34
C PRO A 316 -4.68 8.01 -11.78
N ALA A 317 -3.95 7.28 -12.62
CA ALA A 317 -2.57 7.61 -12.99
C ALA A 317 -2.37 9.09 -13.40
N LYS A 318 -3.30 9.68 -14.17
CA LYS A 318 -3.21 11.09 -14.58
C LYS A 318 -3.15 12.10 -13.42
N VAL A 319 -3.82 11.79 -12.31
CA VAL A 319 -3.88 12.64 -11.11
C VAL A 319 -2.58 12.50 -10.34
N THR A 320 -2.21 11.27 -9.97
CA THR A 320 -1.00 10.99 -9.19
C THR A 320 0.25 11.46 -9.93
N LEU A 321 0.43 11.07 -11.19
CA LEU A 321 1.59 11.44 -11.99
C LEU A 321 1.64 12.96 -12.26
N GLY A 322 0.49 13.63 -12.33
CA GLY A 322 0.41 15.08 -12.41
C GLY A 322 1.00 15.77 -11.16
N TYR A 323 0.64 15.29 -9.97
CA TYR A 323 1.22 15.76 -8.71
C TYR A 323 2.71 15.45 -8.60
N VAL A 324 3.12 14.21 -8.91
CA VAL A 324 4.51 13.77 -8.88
C VAL A 324 5.37 14.68 -9.77
N ALA A 325 4.96 14.92 -11.02
CA ALA A 325 5.70 15.80 -11.93
C ALA A 325 5.85 17.22 -11.37
N GLN A 326 4.76 17.83 -10.88
CA GLN A 326 4.82 19.20 -10.34
C GLN A 326 5.62 19.31 -9.04
N MET A 327 5.64 18.27 -8.20
CA MET A 327 6.52 18.23 -7.04
C MET A 327 7.99 18.18 -7.45
N GLN A 328 8.35 17.30 -8.40
CA GLN A 328 9.71 17.19 -8.93
C GLN A 328 10.18 18.52 -9.57
N GLU A 329 9.33 19.15 -10.38
CA GLU A 329 9.56 20.46 -11.01
C GLU A 329 9.73 21.59 -9.97
N ALA A 330 9.01 21.52 -8.85
CA ALA A 330 9.07 22.49 -7.76
C ALA A 330 10.28 22.29 -6.82
N GLY A 331 11.15 21.32 -7.11
CA GLY A 331 12.34 21.04 -6.31
C GLY A 331 12.11 20.15 -5.10
N VAL A 332 11.11 19.25 -5.17
CA VAL A 332 10.92 18.13 -4.25
C VAL A 332 11.50 16.87 -4.93
N PRO A 333 12.79 16.53 -4.69
CA PRO A 333 13.50 15.52 -5.49
C PRO A 333 13.06 14.09 -5.20
N VAL A 334 12.43 13.83 -4.06
CA VAL A 334 11.96 12.48 -3.67
C VAL A 334 10.44 12.52 -3.63
N THR A 335 9.78 11.75 -4.49
CA THR A 335 8.31 11.69 -4.57
C THR A 335 7.83 10.26 -4.57
N PHE A 336 6.91 9.97 -3.67
CA PHE A 336 6.27 8.67 -3.50
C PHE A 336 4.78 8.85 -3.79
N GLY A 337 4.20 7.99 -4.60
CA GLY A 337 2.82 8.11 -5.03
C GLY A 337 2.07 6.79 -5.06
N TYR A 338 0.77 6.88 -4.83
CA TYR A 338 -0.19 5.80 -4.98
C TYR A 338 -1.08 6.04 -6.20
N ILE A 339 -1.40 4.99 -6.96
CA ILE A 339 -2.35 5.02 -8.07
C ILE A 339 -3.49 4.04 -7.75
N SER A 340 -4.74 4.52 -7.80
CA SER A 340 -5.93 3.69 -7.60
C SER A 340 -5.99 2.55 -8.61
N ASP A 341 -6.65 1.46 -8.23
CA ASP A 341 -6.80 0.27 -9.06
C ASP A 341 -7.43 0.63 -10.42
N ALA A 342 -7.16 -0.22 -11.40
CA ALA A 342 -7.74 -0.07 -12.73
C ALA A 342 -9.05 -0.85 -12.91
N HIS A 343 -9.39 -1.71 -11.96
CA HIS A 343 -10.41 -2.73 -12.12
C HIS A 343 -11.78 -2.32 -11.56
N ASP A 344 -11.86 -1.26 -10.77
CA ASP A 344 -13.09 -0.64 -10.31
C ASP A 344 -13.47 0.57 -11.18
N ASN A 345 -14.77 0.69 -11.41
CA ASN A 345 -15.34 1.92 -11.93
C ASN A 345 -15.54 2.92 -10.78
N HIS A 346 -14.54 3.77 -10.59
CA HIS A 346 -14.46 4.83 -9.56
C HIS A 346 -15.50 5.96 -9.69
N THR A 347 -16.47 5.83 -10.59
CA THR A 347 -17.58 6.80 -10.66
C THR A 347 -18.31 6.84 -9.32
N SER A 348 -18.65 8.02 -8.83
CA SER A 348 -19.40 8.19 -7.57
C SER A 348 -18.70 7.64 -6.31
N SER A 349 -17.40 7.38 -6.35
CA SER A 349 -16.60 7.10 -5.15
C SER A 349 -16.52 8.29 -4.20
N PHE A 350 -16.36 8.01 -2.90
CA PHE A 350 -16.32 9.06 -1.87
C PHE A 350 -15.20 10.07 -2.18
N PRO A 351 -15.47 11.40 -2.19
CA PRO A 351 -16.58 12.07 -1.51
C PRO A 351 -17.83 12.34 -2.34
N ALA A 352 -17.95 11.77 -3.55
CA ALA A 352 -19.09 12.00 -4.42
C ALA A 352 -20.44 11.56 -3.79
N PRO A 353 -21.57 12.08 -4.29
CA PRO A 353 -22.89 11.59 -3.89
C PRO A 353 -23.06 10.10 -4.22
N PHE A 354 -23.70 9.36 -3.29
CA PHE A 354 -23.99 7.94 -3.45
C PHE A 354 -24.75 7.65 -4.75
N ASN A 355 -24.31 6.61 -5.45
CA ASN A 355 -24.96 6.05 -6.62
C ASN A 355 -25.15 4.55 -6.38
N PRO A 356 -26.37 3.99 -6.44
CA PRO A 356 -26.56 2.57 -6.17
C PRO A 356 -25.94 1.63 -7.21
N ASN A 357 -25.46 2.15 -8.34
CA ASN A 357 -24.80 1.36 -9.37
C ASN A 357 -23.26 1.48 -9.32
N PHE A 358 -22.71 2.36 -8.48
CA PHE A 358 -21.28 2.67 -8.47
C PHE A 358 -20.76 3.08 -7.06
N PRO A 359 -19.48 2.87 -6.74
CA PRO A 359 -18.48 2.17 -7.55
C PRO A 359 -18.85 0.71 -7.78
N ARG A 360 -18.31 0.11 -8.84
CA ARG A 360 -18.47 -1.32 -9.11
C ARG A 360 -17.19 -1.91 -9.65
N ALA A 361 -16.92 -3.17 -9.33
CA ALA A 361 -15.89 -3.92 -10.02
C ALA A 361 -16.22 -4.12 -11.50
N SER A 362 -15.18 -4.23 -12.32
CA SER A 362 -15.22 -4.53 -13.75
C SER A 362 -14.52 -5.85 -13.99
N GLY A 363 -15.11 -6.72 -14.81
CA GLY A 363 -14.46 -7.99 -15.12
C GLY A 363 -13.27 -7.81 -16.09
N PRO A 364 -12.27 -8.70 -16.10
CA PRO A 364 -11.16 -8.64 -17.03
C PRO A 364 -11.64 -8.47 -18.48
N GLY A 365 -11.06 -7.50 -19.19
CA GLY A 365 -11.40 -7.20 -20.58
C GLY A 365 -12.75 -6.48 -20.78
N GLU A 366 -13.42 -6.05 -19.71
CA GLU A 366 -14.60 -5.19 -19.82
C GLU A 366 -14.24 -3.82 -20.40
N ALA A 367 -15.17 -3.22 -21.15
CA ALA A 367 -14.88 -2.01 -21.94
C ALA A 367 -14.41 -0.80 -21.11
N ASP A 368 -14.93 -0.60 -19.89
CA ASP A 368 -14.50 0.48 -19.01
C ASP A 368 -13.14 0.21 -18.37
N TYR A 369 -12.87 -1.03 -17.95
CA TYR A 369 -11.55 -1.46 -17.48
C TYR A 369 -10.47 -1.28 -18.56
N VAL A 370 -10.73 -1.75 -19.79
CA VAL A 370 -9.80 -1.57 -20.92
C VAL A 370 -9.56 -0.09 -21.21
N GLN A 371 -10.60 0.76 -21.14
CA GLN A 371 -10.46 2.19 -21.32
C GLN A 371 -9.64 2.84 -20.19
N GLN A 372 -9.83 2.42 -18.94
CA GLN A 372 -9.07 2.94 -17.81
C GLN A 372 -7.58 2.61 -17.91
N LEU A 373 -7.23 1.39 -18.29
CA LEU A 373 -5.84 0.99 -18.54
C LEU A 373 -5.22 1.77 -19.71
N HIS A 374 -5.98 2.03 -20.78
CA HIS A 374 -5.55 2.91 -21.86
C HIS A 374 -5.28 4.35 -21.35
N ASP A 375 -6.15 4.88 -20.50
CA ASP A 375 -5.97 6.23 -19.93
C ASP A 375 -4.75 6.27 -18.98
N TYR A 376 -4.47 5.18 -18.25
CA TYR A 376 -3.27 5.06 -17.43
C TYR A 376 -2.02 5.03 -18.31
N ASP A 377 -2.05 4.27 -19.41
CA ASP A 377 -0.97 4.20 -20.38
C ASP A 377 -0.63 5.57 -20.96
N GLU A 378 -1.64 6.33 -21.41
CA GLU A 378 -1.46 7.69 -21.94
C GLU A 378 -0.88 8.63 -20.88
N ALA A 379 -1.31 8.49 -19.63
CA ALA A 379 -0.77 9.27 -18.52
C ALA A 379 0.73 8.98 -18.30
N PHE A 380 1.16 7.72 -18.37
CA PHE A 380 2.58 7.35 -18.28
C PHE A 380 3.41 7.90 -19.43
N GLY A 381 2.91 7.78 -20.67
CA GLY A 381 3.57 8.35 -21.84
C GLY A 381 3.78 9.87 -21.71
N THR A 382 2.74 10.57 -21.24
CA THR A 382 2.78 12.02 -21.01
C THR A 382 3.71 12.39 -19.85
N PHE A 383 3.67 11.62 -18.76
CA PHE A 383 4.51 11.83 -17.58
C PHE A 383 6.00 11.74 -17.91
N PHE A 384 6.43 10.67 -18.58
CA PHE A 384 7.85 10.51 -18.95
C PHE A 384 8.31 11.61 -19.93
N ALA A 385 7.46 11.98 -20.90
CA ALA A 385 7.77 13.07 -21.83
C ALA A 385 7.91 14.43 -21.11
N ARG A 386 7.04 14.69 -20.13
CA ARG A 386 7.04 15.91 -19.31
C ARG A 386 8.31 16.01 -18.47
N LEU A 387 8.63 14.98 -17.68
CA LEU A 387 9.84 14.97 -16.85
C LEU A 387 11.11 15.14 -17.70
N ALA A 388 11.19 14.43 -18.84
CA ALA A 388 12.34 14.54 -19.73
C ALA A 388 12.52 15.95 -20.32
N ALA A 389 11.43 16.71 -20.53
CA ALA A 389 11.50 18.09 -20.99
C ALA A 389 12.20 19.02 -19.98
N ASP A 390 12.12 18.68 -18.69
CA ASP A 390 12.81 19.37 -17.59
C ASP A 390 14.16 18.74 -17.22
N GLY A 391 14.62 17.77 -18.01
CA GLY A 391 15.89 17.08 -17.80
C GLY A 391 15.87 16.09 -16.63
N ILE A 392 14.68 15.64 -16.23
CA ILE A 392 14.46 14.58 -15.23
C ILE A 392 14.16 13.30 -16.03
N ASP A 393 15.12 12.40 -16.11
CA ASP A 393 14.98 11.16 -16.89
C ASP A 393 15.76 10.00 -16.27
N LYS A 394 15.74 8.84 -16.92
CA LYS A 394 16.42 7.62 -16.46
C LYS A 394 17.94 7.76 -16.24
N SER A 395 18.57 8.83 -16.72
CA SER A 395 20.00 9.08 -16.52
C SER A 395 20.34 9.75 -15.19
N ASN A 396 19.35 10.32 -14.49
CA ASN A 396 19.52 10.99 -13.21
C ASN A 396 18.41 10.71 -12.18
N THR A 397 17.42 9.89 -12.54
CA THR A 397 16.28 9.56 -11.70
C THR A 397 16.26 8.07 -11.42
N LEU A 398 16.06 7.71 -10.15
CA LEU A 398 15.68 6.36 -9.78
C LEU A 398 14.15 6.26 -9.83
N PHE A 399 13.66 5.43 -10.72
CA PHE A 399 12.26 5.03 -10.78
C PHE A 399 12.09 3.65 -10.15
N GLU A 400 11.09 3.54 -9.28
CA GLU A 400 10.59 2.29 -8.72
C GLU A 400 9.07 2.23 -8.95
N PHE A 401 8.60 1.08 -9.43
CA PHE A 401 7.20 0.82 -9.70
C PHE A 401 6.85 -0.59 -9.20
N THR A 402 5.79 -0.73 -8.42
CA THR A 402 5.27 -2.02 -7.92
C THR A 402 3.76 -1.93 -7.69
N ALA A 403 3.11 -3.06 -7.42
CA ALA A 403 1.81 -3.08 -6.75
C ALA A 403 2.00 -3.32 -5.23
N ASP A 404 1.03 -2.91 -4.42
CA ASP A 404 0.97 -3.18 -2.97
C ASP A 404 0.55 -4.62 -2.65
N GLU A 405 -0.20 -5.24 -3.54
CA GLU A 405 -0.54 -6.66 -3.56
C GLU A 405 -0.99 -7.10 -4.97
N GLY A 406 -1.29 -8.39 -5.12
CA GLY A 406 -2.08 -8.89 -6.24
C GLY A 406 -3.47 -9.27 -5.73
N ASP A 407 -4.39 -9.50 -6.66
CA ASP A 407 -5.76 -9.90 -6.33
C ASP A 407 -6.18 -11.15 -7.09
N HIS A 408 -7.14 -11.86 -6.50
CA HIS A 408 -7.89 -12.91 -7.15
C HIS A 408 -9.18 -12.37 -7.75
N PHE A 409 -9.33 -12.48 -9.08
CA PHE A 409 -10.59 -12.17 -9.74
C PHE A 409 -11.67 -13.24 -9.49
N ALA A 410 -12.68 -12.88 -8.69
CA ALA A 410 -13.89 -13.66 -8.42
C ALA A 410 -14.99 -13.37 -9.46
N GLY A 411 -15.20 -14.31 -10.37
CA GLY A 411 -16.17 -14.15 -11.45
C GLY A 411 -16.25 -15.33 -12.42
N GLY A 412 -17.35 -15.40 -13.16
CA GLY A 412 -17.56 -16.39 -14.21
C GLY A 412 -16.76 -16.11 -15.49
N ASP A 413 -17.35 -16.43 -16.64
CA ASP A 413 -16.73 -16.22 -17.95
C ASP A 413 -17.37 -15.03 -18.68
N GLY A 414 -16.55 -14.05 -19.07
CA GLY A 414 -16.99 -12.89 -19.85
C GLY A 414 -17.48 -13.29 -21.25
N ILE A 415 -18.50 -12.58 -21.76
CA ILE A 415 -19.07 -12.85 -23.09
C ILE A 415 -18.39 -11.97 -24.14
N PRO A 416 -17.71 -12.53 -25.16
CA PRO A 416 -17.05 -11.73 -26.19
C PRO A 416 -17.98 -10.78 -26.93
N GLN A 417 -17.53 -9.54 -27.10
CA GLN A 417 -18.19 -8.49 -27.86
C GLN A 417 -17.54 -8.28 -29.23
N ALA A 418 -18.24 -7.56 -30.11
CA ALA A 418 -17.79 -7.35 -31.49
C ALA A 418 -16.53 -6.46 -31.61
N ASP A 419 -16.25 -5.64 -30.58
CA ASP A 419 -15.09 -4.76 -30.49
C ASP A 419 -13.86 -5.43 -29.84
N GLY A 420 -13.98 -6.69 -29.42
CA GLY A 420 -12.92 -7.45 -28.75
C GLY A 420 -12.95 -7.37 -27.22
N THR A 421 -13.83 -6.55 -26.64
CA THR A 421 -14.06 -6.52 -25.18
C THR A 421 -14.92 -7.70 -24.72
N LEU A 422 -15.04 -7.88 -23.40
CA LEU A 422 -15.93 -8.86 -22.76
C LEU A 422 -17.09 -8.15 -22.05
N ALA A 423 -18.29 -8.75 -22.11
CA ALA A 423 -19.45 -8.28 -21.35
C ALA A 423 -19.69 -9.13 -20.10
N TRP A 424 -19.94 -8.44 -18.99
CA TRP A 424 -20.18 -8.99 -17.66
C TRP A 424 -21.57 -8.60 -17.13
N SER A 425 -22.12 -9.40 -16.23
CA SER A 425 -23.36 -9.09 -15.50
C SER A 425 -23.04 -8.48 -14.14
N HIS A 426 -23.60 -7.30 -13.88
CA HIS A 426 -23.44 -6.54 -12.65
C HIS A 426 -24.73 -6.59 -11.83
N ALA A 427 -24.97 -7.73 -11.16
CA ALA A 427 -26.21 -7.95 -10.42
C ALA A 427 -25.97 -8.72 -9.13
N ASN A 428 -26.58 -8.25 -8.04
CA ASN A 428 -26.67 -9.05 -6.82
C ASN A 428 -27.52 -10.29 -7.10
N CYS A 429 -26.97 -11.46 -6.86
CA CYS A 429 -27.63 -12.71 -7.20
C CYS A 429 -27.18 -13.86 -6.30
N SER A 430 -27.91 -14.98 -6.38
CA SER A 430 -27.57 -16.20 -5.67
C SER A 430 -27.80 -17.40 -6.57
N TRP A 431 -26.78 -18.24 -6.68
CA TRP A 431 -26.83 -19.48 -7.45
C TRP A 431 -27.74 -20.54 -6.83
N THR A 432 -28.15 -20.34 -5.58
CA THR A 432 -29.03 -21.26 -4.84
C THR A 432 -30.52 -20.92 -4.95
N THR A 433 -30.87 -19.77 -5.55
CA THR A 433 -32.25 -19.31 -5.68
C THR A 433 -32.56 -18.90 -7.13
N THR A 434 -33.82 -19.03 -7.56
CA THR A 434 -34.24 -18.66 -8.93
C THR A 434 -34.61 -17.17 -9.01
N PRO A 435 -34.11 -16.41 -10.01
CA PRO A 435 -33.16 -16.80 -11.05
C PRO A 435 -31.73 -16.89 -10.51
N ALA A 436 -31.00 -17.93 -10.91
CA ALA A 436 -29.58 -18.05 -10.61
C ALA A 436 -28.80 -16.93 -11.29
N CYS A 437 -27.62 -16.62 -10.77
CA CYS A 437 -26.70 -15.73 -11.44
C CYS A 437 -26.40 -16.21 -12.88
N PRO A 438 -26.16 -15.30 -13.82
CA PRO A 438 -25.72 -15.66 -15.16
C PRO A 438 -24.27 -16.19 -15.15
N SER A 439 -23.88 -16.94 -16.18
CA SER A 439 -22.52 -17.50 -16.29
C SER A 439 -21.42 -16.44 -16.42
N ASN A 440 -21.76 -15.23 -16.84
CA ASN A 440 -20.88 -14.08 -16.92
C ASN A 440 -21.04 -13.12 -15.73
N GLN A 441 -21.49 -13.62 -14.58
CA GLN A 441 -21.58 -12.83 -13.35
C GLN A 441 -20.18 -12.51 -12.84
N VAL A 442 -19.98 -11.27 -12.41
CA VAL A 442 -18.79 -10.82 -11.67
C VAL A 442 -19.12 -10.61 -10.20
N GLY A 443 -18.16 -10.86 -9.30
CA GLY A 443 -18.24 -10.46 -7.91
C GLY A 443 -17.93 -11.56 -6.91
N GLU A 444 -17.49 -11.14 -5.72
CA GLU A 444 -17.07 -12.04 -4.63
C GLU A 444 -18.24 -12.81 -4.00
N VAL A 445 -17.93 -14.01 -3.51
CA VAL A 445 -18.86 -14.88 -2.79
C VAL A 445 -18.95 -14.43 -1.32
N ASN A 446 -19.91 -13.58 -1.03
CA ASN A 446 -20.14 -13.04 0.30
C ASN A 446 -20.77 -14.09 1.23
N LEU A 447 -20.07 -14.44 2.32
CA LEU A 447 -20.48 -15.48 3.27
C LEU A 447 -20.57 -14.93 4.70
N ASN A 448 -21.77 -14.93 5.28
CA ASN A 448 -21.93 -14.73 6.73
C ASN A 448 -21.62 -16.01 7.48
N ILE A 449 -20.45 -16.06 8.11
CA ILE A 449 -19.99 -17.24 8.85
C ILE A 449 -20.77 -17.49 10.14
N LYS A 450 -21.27 -16.44 10.82
CA LYS A 450 -22.05 -16.60 12.07
C LYS A 450 -23.28 -17.47 11.86
N ALA A 451 -23.90 -17.39 10.69
CA ALA A 451 -25.07 -18.19 10.33
C ALA A 451 -24.73 -19.65 9.93
N LYS A 452 -23.45 -19.99 9.76
CA LYS A 452 -22.97 -21.34 9.42
C LYS A 452 -22.40 -22.10 10.64
N LEU A 453 -22.06 -21.39 11.73
CA LEU A 453 -21.49 -22.00 12.92
C LEU A 453 -22.56 -22.61 13.84
N PRO A 454 -22.26 -23.70 14.57
CA PRO A 454 -23.21 -24.32 15.50
C PRO A 454 -23.65 -23.42 16.65
N ALA A 455 -24.82 -23.71 17.22
CA ALA A 455 -25.28 -23.08 18.45
C ALA A 455 -24.27 -23.31 19.60
N GLY A 456 -24.06 -22.29 20.44
CA GLY A 456 -23.08 -22.35 21.53
C GLY A 456 -21.67 -21.89 21.14
N THR A 457 -21.43 -21.57 19.88
CA THR A 457 -20.23 -20.82 19.45
C THR A 457 -20.15 -19.51 20.26
N PRO A 458 -18.97 -19.17 20.84
CA PRO A 458 -18.83 -17.95 21.62
C PRO A 458 -19.08 -16.71 20.75
N SER A 459 -19.36 -15.57 21.37
CA SER A 459 -19.50 -14.31 20.62
C SER A 459 -18.13 -13.85 20.13
N PHE A 460 -18.07 -13.38 18.88
CA PHE A 460 -16.85 -12.89 18.25
C PHE A 460 -17.15 -11.77 17.24
N SER A 461 -16.08 -11.04 16.91
CA SER A 461 -15.98 -10.18 15.73
C SER A 461 -14.90 -10.75 14.81
N ILE A 462 -14.94 -10.39 13.52
CA ILE A 462 -13.85 -10.72 12.60
C ILE A 462 -13.39 -9.47 11.86
N HIS A 463 -12.11 -9.42 11.49
CA HIS A 463 -11.73 -8.69 10.28
C HIS A 463 -12.38 -9.40 9.09
N ARG A 464 -13.15 -8.67 8.28
CA ARG A 464 -13.95 -9.26 7.22
C ARG A 464 -13.09 -9.34 5.97
N ASP A 465 -12.89 -10.54 5.46
CA ASP A 465 -11.95 -10.79 4.40
C ASP A 465 -12.08 -12.19 3.80
N SER A 466 -11.28 -12.49 2.79
CA SER A 466 -10.98 -13.85 2.32
C SER A 466 -10.12 -14.62 3.34
N ALA A 467 -9.22 -13.93 4.06
CA ALA A 467 -8.47 -14.44 5.21
C ALA A 467 -8.95 -13.83 6.56
N PRO A 468 -10.19 -14.12 7.03
CA PRO A 468 -10.73 -13.46 8.20
C PRO A 468 -9.93 -13.78 9.48
N THR A 469 -9.60 -12.73 10.23
CA THR A 469 -9.00 -12.84 11.57
C THR A 469 -10.09 -12.77 12.65
N PHE A 470 -10.08 -13.70 13.61
CA PHE A 470 -11.15 -13.87 14.59
C PHE A 470 -10.77 -13.31 15.97
N TYR A 471 -11.66 -12.49 16.54
CA TYR A 471 -11.50 -11.92 17.87
C TYR A 471 -12.69 -12.34 18.75
N VAL A 472 -12.45 -13.27 19.66
CA VAL A 472 -13.46 -13.91 20.51
C VAL A 472 -13.59 -13.13 21.83
N ASN A 473 -14.82 -12.80 22.21
CA ASN A 473 -15.10 -12.06 23.44
C ASN A 473 -14.54 -12.79 24.65
N GLY A 474 -13.86 -12.03 25.52
CA GLY A 474 -13.16 -12.54 26.69
C GLY A 474 -11.70 -12.93 26.42
N ASN A 475 -11.25 -12.91 25.16
CA ASN A 475 -9.92 -13.30 24.70
C ASN A 475 -9.45 -14.63 25.35
N PRO A 476 -10.14 -15.75 25.07
CA PRO A 476 -9.77 -17.04 25.63
C PRO A 476 -8.36 -17.44 25.17
N VAL A 477 -7.59 -18.04 26.09
CA VAL A 477 -6.28 -18.63 25.73
C VAL A 477 -6.44 -19.73 24.68
N ARG A 478 -5.44 -19.92 23.82
CA ARG A 478 -5.48 -20.86 22.68
C ARG A 478 -5.88 -22.30 23.05
N THR A 479 -5.54 -22.78 24.25
CA THR A 479 -5.90 -24.13 24.74
C THR A 479 -7.32 -24.22 25.32
N ASN A 480 -8.10 -23.15 25.27
CA ASN A 480 -9.48 -23.15 25.78
C ASN A 480 -10.35 -24.12 24.94
N PRO A 481 -11.01 -25.12 25.56
CA PRO A 481 -11.77 -26.13 24.81
C PRO A 481 -12.89 -25.56 23.93
N THR A 482 -13.51 -24.45 24.33
CA THR A 482 -14.57 -23.79 23.54
C THR A 482 -13.99 -23.09 22.32
N LEU A 483 -12.83 -22.43 22.45
CA LEU A 483 -12.11 -21.84 21.31
C LEU A 483 -11.65 -22.93 20.33
N ARG A 484 -11.01 -23.99 20.84
CA ARG A 484 -10.59 -25.16 20.05
C ARG A 484 -11.74 -25.79 19.26
N GLN A 485 -12.91 -25.90 19.88
CA GLN A 485 -14.09 -26.37 19.18
C GLN A 485 -14.58 -25.40 18.11
N MET A 486 -14.50 -24.08 18.35
CA MET A 486 -14.84 -23.06 17.36
C MET A 486 -13.92 -23.12 16.14
N GLU A 487 -12.61 -23.23 16.31
CA GLU A 487 -11.63 -23.34 15.22
C GLU A 487 -11.94 -24.55 14.31
N ARG A 488 -12.23 -25.72 14.90
CA ARG A 488 -12.66 -26.91 14.16
C ARG A 488 -14.01 -26.71 13.45
N ASN A 489 -14.94 -25.99 14.08
CA ASN A 489 -16.23 -25.68 13.45
C ASN A 489 -16.04 -24.73 12.26
N VAL A 490 -15.14 -23.75 12.35
CA VAL A 490 -14.78 -22.84 11.25
C VAL A 490 -14.19 -23.63 10.09
N MET A 491 -13.19 -24.48 10.34
CA MET A 491 -12.61 -25.35 9.30
C MET A 491 -13.60 -26.38 8.75
N GLY A 492 -14.68 -26.68 9.47
CA GLY A 492 -15.77 -27.53 9.03
C GLY A 492 -16.86 -26.82 8.22
N VAL A 493 -16.80 -25.48 8.06
CA VAL A 493 -17.79 -24.73 7.29
C VAL A 493 -17.76 -25.16 5.83
N GLN A 494 -18.94 -25.51 5.32
CA GLN A 494 -19.15 -25.77 3.91
C GLN A 494 -20.14 -24.76 3.34
N ALA A 495 -19.82 -24.26 2.15
CA ALA A 495 -20.69 -23.39 1.37
C ALA A 495 -20.53 -23.69 -0.12
N THR A 496 -21.49 -23.24 -0.92
CA THR A 496 -21.37 -23.29 -2.38
C THR A 496 -20.47 -22.15 -2.81
N ASP A 497 -19.45 -22.48 -3.60
CA ASP A 497 -18.68 -21.53 -4.39
C ASP A 497 -19.09 -21.75 -5.85
N PRO A 498 -19.90 -20.86 -6.42
CA PRO A 498 -20.49 -21.09 -7.72
C PRO A 498 -19.52 -21.03 -8.89
N TYR A 499 -18.35 -20.39 -8.72
CA TYR A 499 -17.33 -20.33 -9.76
C TYR A 499 -16.56 -21.65 -9.85
N LEU A 500 -16.54 -22.43 -8.76
CA LEU A 500 -15.90 -23.75 -8.71
C LEU A 500 -16.90 -24.92 -8.83
N SER A 501 -18.00 -24.88 -8.09
CA SER A 501 -18.98 -25.99 -8.04
C SER A 501 -20.35 -25.58 -7.51
N SER A 502 -21.41 -26.17 -8.06
CA SER A 502 -22.77 -26.02 -7.52
C SER A 502 -23.01 -26.81 -6.22
N SER A 503 -22.08 -27.67 -5.80
CA SER A 503 -22.18 -28.44 -4.56
C SER A 503 -21.41 -27.76 -3.43
N PRO A 504 -21.93 -27.73 -2.18
CA PRO A 504 -21.18 -27.22 -1.04
C PRO A 504 -19.85 -27.95 -0.86
N ALA A 505 -18.79 -27.19 -0.63
CA ALA A 505 -17.43 -27.65 -0.38
C ALA A 505 -16.83 -26.89 0.83
N PRO A 506 -15.70 -27.35 1.40
CA PRO A 506 -15.01 -26.62 2.45
C PRO A 506 -14.66 -25.19 2.02
N VAL A 507 -14.95 -24.21 2.87
CA VAL A 507 -14.64 -22.80 2.62
C VAL A 507 -13.18 -22.48 2.91
N PHE A 508 -12.62 -23.06 3.98
CA PHE A 508 -11.27 -22.73 4.46
C PHE A 508 -10.25 -23.81 4.10
N VAL A 509 -9.07 -23.38 3.66
CA VAL A 509 -7.95 -24.24 3.23
C VAL A 509 -6.82 -24.29 4.25
N ARG A 510 -6.63 -23.24 5.07
CA ARG A 510 -5.64 -23.18 6.15
C ARG A 510 -6.18 -22.42 7.36
N ILE A 511 -5.55 -22.61 8.51
CA ILE A 511 -5.83 -21.90 9.77
C ILE A 511 -4.54 -21.77 10.59
N ALA A 512 -4.37 -20.64 11.26
CA ALA A 512 -3.27 -20.34 12.16
C ALA A 512 -3.80 -19.78 13.48
N ASP A 513 -3.29 -20.27 14.60
CA ASP A 513 -3.51 -19.66 15.92
C ASP A 513 -2.31 -18.75 16.30
N PRO A 514 -2.28 -18.08 17.47
CA PRO A 514 -1.25 -17.11 17.83
C PRO A 514 0.19 -17.64 17.81
N VAL A 515 0.39 -18.97 17.89
CA VAL A 515 1.73 -19.57 17.76
C VAL A 515 2.21 -19.50 16.32
N THR A 516 1.35 -19.88 15.38
CA THR A 516 1.67 -19.88 13.96
C THR A 516 1.56 -18.48 13.35
N GLU A 517 0.59 -17.67 13.78
CA GLU A 517 0.49 -16.25 13.43
C GLU A 517 1.80 -15.50 13.74
N LYS A 518 2.48 -15.84 14.85
CA LYS A 518 3.80 -15.27 15.14
C LYS A 518 4.83 -15.66 14.08
N ALA A 519 4.81 -16.89 13.59
CA ALA A 519 5.72 -17.33 12.53
C ALA A 519 5.48 -16.56 11.21
N LEU A 520 4.23 -16.16 10.97
CA LEU A 520 3.74 -15.47 9.77
C LEU A 520 3.82 -13.93 9.83
N HIS A 521 4.50 -13.34 10.83
CA HIS A 521 4.54 -11.88 11.03
C HIS A 521 3.18 -11.24 11.38
N MET A 522 2.29 -12.02 12.00
CA MET A 522 0.95 -11.56 12.40
C MET A 522 0.81 -11.24 13.90
N VAL A 523 1.91 -11.20 14.65
CA VAL A 523 1.94 -10.89 16.10
C VAL A 523 2.92 -9.76 16.39
N ASN A 524 2.40 -8.55 16.63
CA ASN A 524 3.21 -7.34 16.80
C ASN A 524 3.59 -7.06 18.28
N ALA A 525 4.21 -5.90 18.52
CA ALA A 525 4.68 -5.47 19.84
C ALA A 525 3.56 -5.18 20.87
N ASP A 526 2.31 -5.04 20.42
CA ASP A 526 1.12 -4.89 21.25
C ASP A 526 0.31 -6.21 21.29
N PRO A 527 0.38 -6.97 22.40
CA PRO A 527 -0.35 -8.23 22.52
C PRO A 527 -1.88 -8.08 22.50
N LYS A 528 -2.42 -6.86 22.61
CA LYS A 528 -3.87 -6.63 22.47
C LYS A 528 -4.36 -6.77 21.04
N ARG A 529 -3.48 -6.65 20.04
CA ARG A 529 -3.81 -6.68 18.61
C ARG A 529 -3.67 -8.06 17.97
N THR A 530 -3.29 -9.07 18.75
CA THR A 530 -3.19 -10.44 18.27
C THR A 530 -4.59 -11.06 18.20
N PRO A 531 -5.06 -11.49 17.02
CA PRO A 531 -6.32 -12.25 16.93
C PRO A 531 -6.24 -13.58 17.68
N ASN A 532 -7.39 -14.23 17.92
CA ASN A 532 -7.41 -15.56 18.51
C ASN A 532 -7.01 -16.65 17.51
N PHE A 533 -7.28 -16.44 16.23
CA PHE A 533 -6.81 -17.24 15.10
C PHE A 533 -7.19 -16.54 13.79
N THR A 534 -6.56 -16.95 12.70
CA THR A 534 -6.83 -16.52 11.32
C THR A 534 -7.14 -17.74 10.48
N ALA A 535 -8.23 -17.70 9.71
CA ALA A 535 -8.57 -18.75 8.76
C ALA A 535 -8.45 -18.21 7.33
N PHE A 536 -7.93 -19.04 6.43
CA PHE A 536 -7.62 -18.69 5.04
C PHE A 536 -8.60 -19.42 4.12
N ALA A 537 -9.43 -18.69 3.38
CA ALA A 537 -10.54 -19.24 2.59
C ALA A 537 -10.08 -19.76 1.21
N LEU A 538 -11.02 -20.19 0.39
CA LEU A 538 -10.85 -20.15 -1.06
C LEU A 538 -10.98 -18.69 -1.50
N PRO A 539 -10.21 -18.25 -2.51
CA PRO A 539 -10.01 -16.81 -2.77
C PRO A 539 -11.25 -16.14 -3.37
N ASP A 540 -12.25 -16.89 -3.85
CA ASP A 540 -13.54 -16.34 -4.29
C ASP A 540 -14.41 -15.81 -3.13
N TYR A 541 -14.11 -16.16 -1.87
CA TYR A 541 -14.96 -15.81 -0.72
C TYR A 541 -14.57 -14.48 -0.08
N PHE A 542 -15.59 -13.67 0.21
CA PHE A 542 -15.51 -12.59 1.20
C PHE A 542 -16.28 -12.99 2.47
N VAL A 543 -15.54 -13.30 3.54
CA VAL A 543 -16.13 -13.79 4.79
C VAL A 543 -16.47 -12.64 5.72
N THR A 544 -17.74 -12.58 6.11
CA THR A 544 -18.31 -11.55 6.99
C THR A 544 -18.97 -12.14 8.23
N ASP A 545 -19.16 -11.29 9.24
CA ASP A 545 -19.89 -11.59 10.47
C ASP A 545 -21.27 -10.90 10.54
N ALA A 546 -21.71 -10.33 9.43
CA ALA A 546 -23.03 -9.75 9.25
C ALA A 546 -23.72 -10.35 8.02
N ASN A 547 -25.05 -10.28 7.95
CA ASN A 547 -25.77 -10.78 6.77
C ASN A 547 -25.33 -10.00 5.51
N PRO A 548 -25.04 -10.69 4.39
CA PRO A 548 -24.72 -10.01 3.14
C PRO A 548 -25.89 -9.15 2.65
N SER A 549 -25.57 -8.05 1.99
CA SER A 549 -26.52 -7.11 1.37
C SER A 549 -27.24 -7.72 0.15
N CYS A 550 -26.63 -8.73 -0.49
CA CYS A 550 -27.11 -9.36 -1.73
C CYS A 550 -28.24 -10.40 -1.57
N GLY A 551 -28.82 -10.53 -0.37
CA GLY A 551 -30.13 -11.17 -0.16
C GLY A 551 -30.14 -12.68 0.13
N SER A 552 -28.99 -13.37 0.16
CA SER A 552 -28.91 -14.75 0.67
C SER A 552 -27.56 -15.01 1.36
N ASN A 553 -27.25 -16.28 1.72
CA ASN A 553 -26.00 -16.61 2.40
C ASN A 553 -25.48 -18.02 2.01
N PRO A 554 -24.49 -18.13 1.11
CA PRO A 554 -23.77 -17.02 0.47
C PRO A 554 -24.57 -16.34 -0.65
N CYS A 555 -24.10 -15.18 -1.12
CA CYS A 555 -24.53 -14.55 -2.37
C CYS A 555 -23.39 -13.80 -3.05
N ILE A 556 -23.60 -13.38 -4.29
CA ILE A 556 -22.64 -12.58 -5.05
C ILE A 556 -22.97 -11.10 -4.90
N ASP A 557 -21.97 -10.32 -4.51
CA ASP A 557 -22.00 -8.86 -4.55
C ASP A 557 -21.11 -8.40 -5.70
N TYR A 558 -21.67 -7.72 -6.70
CA TYR A 558 -20.90 -7.31 -7.89
C TYR A 558 -20.08 -6.04 -7.66
N HIS A 559 -20.24 -5.37 -6.52
CA HIS A 559 -19.50 -4.14 -6.26
C HIS A 559 -18.01 -4.41 -6.03
N PHE A 560 -17.65 -5.62 -5.61
CA PHE A 560 -16.28 -6.08 -5.37
C PHE A 560 -16.09 -7.41 -6.09
N ALA A 561 -14.95 -7.60 -6.76
CA ALA A 561 -14.65 -8.83 -7.50
C ALA A 561 -13.18 -9.23 -7.47
N TYR A 562 -12.36 -8.52 -6.70
CA TYR A 562 -10.92 -8.71 -6.65
C TYR A 562 -10.57 -8.91 -5.18
N SER A 563 -10.50 -10.18 -4.80
CA SER A 563 -10.28 -10.59 -3.42
C SER A 563 -8.78 -10.69 -3.15
N HIS A 564 -8.36 -10.24 -1.98
CA HIS A 564 -6.96 -10.10 -1.61
C HIS A 564 -6.74 -10.49 -0.14
N GLY A 565 -5.50 -10.46 0.33
CA GLY A 565 -5.13 -10.75 1.72
C GLY A 565 -4.93 -12.22 2.10
N ASP A 566 -5.14 -13.14 1.16
CA ASP A 566 -5.06 -14.59 1.39
C ASP A 566 -3.78 -15.21 0.82
N ILE A 567 -3.63 -16.53 0.96
CA ILE A 567 -2.36 -17.26 0.75
C ILE A 567 -2.14 -17.76 -0.69
N GLN A 568 -3.05 -17.44 -1.60
CA GLN A 568 -3.02 -17.94 -2.98
C GLN A 568 -2.00 -17.14 -3.81
N GLU A 569 -1.40 -17.82 -4.79
CA GLU A 569 -0.27 -17.27 -5.57
C GLU A 569 -0.63 -15.99 -6.32
N ASP A 570 -1.83 -15.90 -6.87
CA ASP A 570 -2.33 -14.73 -7.61
C ASP A 570 -2.53 -13.50 -6.72
N ILE A 571 -2.77 -13.70 -5.42
CA ILE A 571 -2.77 -12.64 -4.42
C ILE A 571 -1.34 -12.32 -3.94
N ALA A 572 -0.57 -13.38 -3.67
CA ALA A 572 0.73 -13.27 -3.03
C ALA A 572 1.82 -12.71 -3.95
N ARG A 573 1.77 -13.02 -5.25
CA ARG A 573 2.84 -12.73 -6.21
C ARG A 573 2.54 -11.46 -7.00
N THR A 574 3.40 -10.48 -6.82
CA THR A 574 3.34 -9.16 -7.47
C THR A 574 4.46 -9.03 -8.52
N TRP A 575 4.91 -7.80 -8.77
CA TRP A 575 5.99 -7.47 -9.69
C TRP A 575 6.72 -6.22 -9.22
N LEU A 576 8.01 -6.11 -9.53
CA LEU A 576 8.84 -4.99 -9.12
C LEU A 576 9.66 -4.46 -10.30
N GLY A 577 9.53 -3.18 -10.59
CA GLY A 577 10.25 -2.46 -11.64
C GLY A 577 11.24 -1.47 -11.08
N PHE A 578 12.52 -1.55 -11.49
CA PHE A 578 13.53 -0.51 -11.23
C PHE A 578 14.13 0.00 -12.54
N VAL A 579 14.26 1.32 -12.67
CA VAL A 579 14.97 1.99 -13.78
C VAL A 579 15.76 3.17 -13.22
N GLY A 580 17.05 3.29 -13.56
CA GLY A 580 17.83 4.47 -13.20
C GLY A 580 19.32 4.21 -13.01
N PRO A 581 20.09 5.24 -12.61
CA PRO A 581 21.52 5.09 -12.36
C PRO A 581 21.82 4.03 -11.31
N GLY A 582 22.71 3.09 -11.65
CA GLY A 582 23.11 2.01 -10.74
C GLY A 582 22.23 0.76 -10.78
N VAL A 583 21.14 0.76 -11.56
CA VAL A 583 20.29 -0.41 -11.81
C VAL A 583 20.78 -1.13 -13.07
N LYS A 584 20.82 -2.47 -13.05
CA LYS A 584 21.14 -3.29 -14.22
C LYS A 584 19.97 -3.26 -15.22
N HIS A 585 20.31 -3.35 -16.51
CA HIS A 585 19.33 -3.60 -17.56
C HIS A 585 19.20 -5.11 -17.81
N LEU A 586 18.28 -5.75 -17.09
CA LEU A 586 17.99 -7.18 -17.24
C LEU A 586 16.75 -7.44 -18.11
N GLY A 587 15.95 -6.40 -18.37
CA GLY A 587 14.62 -6.58 -18.95
C GLY A 587 13.69 -7.27 -17.96
N ARG A 588 12.76 -8.11 -18.45
CA ARG A 588 11.93 -8.95 -17.58
C ARG A 588 12.71 -10.18 -17.11
N THR A 589 12.66 -10.47 -15.81
CA THR A 589 13.33 -11.64 -15.21
C THR A 589 12.48 -12.26 -14.09
N SER A 590 12.71 -13.54 -13.82
CA SER A 590 12.16 -14.30 -12.69
C SER A 590 13.25 -14.84 -11.76
N ASP A 591 14.52 -14.49 -12.01
CA ASP A 591 15.68 -15.19 -11.43
C ASP A 591 15.85 -14.96 -9.93
N VAL A 592 15.31 -13.87 -9.41
CA VAL A 592 15.46 -13.44 -8.01
C VAL A 592 14.08 -13.46 -7.36
N TRP A 593 13.89 -14.33 -6.37
CA TRP A 593 12.71 -14.30 -5.50
C TRP A 593 12.87 -13.14 -4.51
N SER A 594 11.92 -12.23 -4.42
CA SER A 594 11.92 -11.09 -3.49
C SER A 594 10.53 -10.79 -2.94
N ASP A 595 10.48 -9.94 -1.92
CA ASP A 595 9.24 -9.42 -1.35
C ASP A 595 9.34 -7.93 -1.02
N HIS A 596 8.20 -7.27 -0.79
CA HIS A 596 8.12 -5.82 -0.61
C HIS A 596 9.09 -5.25 0.43
N ALA A 597 9.50 -6.04 1.43
CA ALA A 597 10.46 -5.61 2.42
C ALA A 597 11.83 -5.26 1.79
N ASP A 598 12.20 -5.90 0.68
CA ASP A 598 13.47 -5.73 -0.03
C ASP A 598 13.56 -4.43 -0.85
N ILE A 599 12.42 -3.77 -1.14
CA ILE A 599 12.37 -2.57 -1.99
C ILE A 599 13.09 -1.40 -1.33
N ARG A 600 12.73 -1.05 -0.08
CA ARG A 600 13.37 0.06 0.66
C ARG A 600 14.88 -0.08 0.78
N PRO A 601 15.46 -1.18 1.28
CA PRO A 601 16.92 -1.28 1.40
C PRO A 601 17.61 -1.22 0.03
N THR A 602 16.95 -1.67 -1.04
CA THR A 602 17.47 -1.52 -2.41
C THR A 602 17.51 -0.04 -2.84
N ILE A 603 16.42 0.70 -2.63
CA ILE A 603 16.36 2.16 -2.86
C ILE A 603 17.45 2.86 -2.05
N LEU A 604 17.54 2.63 -0.74
CA LEU A 604 18.51 3.34 0.11
C LEU A 604 19.96 2.98 -0.23
N ALA A 605 20.24 1.74 -0.63
CA ALA A 605 21.57 1.34 -1.10
C ALA A 605 21.99 2.11 -2.36
N LEU A 606 21.08 2.23 -3.35
CA LEU A 606 21.29 3.03 -4.56
C LEU A 606 21.51 4.52 -4.24
N LEU A 607 20.85 5.03 -3.21
CA LEU A 607 20.97 6.44 -2.81
C LEU A 607 22.13 6.70 -1.86
N GLY A 608 22.87 5.68 -1.41
CA GLY A 608 23.91 5.85 -0.39
C GLY A 608 23.36 6.36 0.95
N LEU A 609 22.09 6.07 1.23
CA LEU A 609 21.40 6.41 2.47
C LEU A 609 21.20 5.14 3.32
N LYS A 610 20.71 5.32 4.54
CA LYS A 610 20.31 4.21 5.41
C LYS A 610 19.27 4.66 6.42
N ASP A 611 18.52 3.69 6.92
CA ASP A 611 17.62 3.89 8.05
C ASP A 611 18.33 4.02 9.38
N SER A 612 17.58 4.54 10.35
CA SER A 612 17.93 4.58 11.77
C SER A 612 17.66 3.24 12.48
N TYR A 613 17.06 2.28 11.77
CA TYR A 613 16.73 0.93 12.21
C TYR A 613 17.24 -0.12 11.22
N GLU A 614 17.23 -1.38 11.64
CA GLU A 614 17.54 -2.52 10.79
C GLU A 614 16.26 -2.98 10.05
N PRO A 615 16.23 -2.95 8.70
CA PRO A 615 15.09 -3.42 7.90
C PRO A 615 15.01 -4.94 7.89
N ASP A 616 13.82 -5.51 7.71
CA ASP A 616 13.62 -6.94 7.45
C ASP A 616 13.97 -7.33 6.02
N GLY A 617 13.90 -6.37 5.10
CA GLY A 617 14.41 -6.58 3.75
C GLY A 617 15.93 -6.63 3.64
N ALA A 618 16.40 -7.20 2.55
CA ALA A 618 17.77 -7.16 2.09
C ALA A 618 17.85 -6.51 0.71
N ALA A 619 18.89 -5.69 0.47
CA ALA A 619 19.08 -5.06 -0.83
C ALA A 619 19.23 -6.10 -1.95
N LEU A 620 18.49 -5.92 -3.05
CA LEU A 620 18.49 -6.77 -4.24
C LEU A 620 19.71 -6.50 -5.11
N VAL A 621 20.90 -6.84 -4.61
CA VAL A 621 22.19 -6.60 -5.29
C VAL A 621 22.29 -7.24 -6.66
N ASP A 622 21.50 -8.28 -6.91
CA ASP A 622 21.35 -8.93 -8.21
C ASP A 622 20.80 -7.97 -9.28
N PHE A 623 19.99 -6.97 -8.88
CA PHE A 623 19.48 -5.92 -9.76
C PHE A 623 20.39 -4.70 -9.87
N LEU A 624 21.48 -4.64 -9.08
CA LEU A 624 22.34 -3.46 -8.99
C LEU A 624 23.64 -3.63 -9.76
N GLU A 625 24.07 -2.56 -10.42
CA GLU A 625 25.38 -2.48 -11.05
C GLU A 625 26.50 -2.63 -10.02
N THR A 626 27.61 -3.26 -10.42
CA THR A 626 28.74 -3.49 -9.50
C THR A 626 29.30 -2.19 -8.91
N SER A 627 29.21 -1.07 -9.64
CA SER A 627 29.63 0.24 -9.16
C SER A 627 28.71 0.84 -8.09
N ALA A 628 27.44 0.44 -8.06
CA ALA A 628 26.43 0.99 -7.17
C ALA A 628 26.37 0.30 -5.79
N VAL A 629 26.94 -0.92 -5.69
CA VAL A 629 27.00 -1.69 -4.45
C VAL A 629 28.23 -1.33 -3.59
N SER A 630 28.13 -1.56 -2.27
CA SER A 630 29.23 -1.32 -1.33
C SER A 630 30.47 -2.18 -1.63
N ARG A 631 31.65 -1.75 -1.18
CA ARG A 631 32.88 -2.55 -1.33
C ARG A 631 32.77 -3.91 -0.64
N ASP A 632 32.09 -3.95 0.50
CA ASP A 632 32.01 -5.14 1.33
C ASP A 632 31.04 -6.16 0.75
N LEU A 633 29.90 -5.71 0.20
CA LEU A 633 29.01 -6.53 -0.62
C LEU A 633 29.77 -7.18 -1.78
N ARG A 634 30.63 -6.43 -2.47
CA ARG A 634 31.44 -6.97 -3.58
C ARG A 634 32.45 -8.03 -3.13
N ALA A 635 33.03 -7.87 -1.94
CA ALA A 635 34.08 -8.76 -1.45
C ALA A 635 33.55 -10.16 -1.11
N HIS A 636 32.29 -10.26 -0.66
CA HIS A 636 31.63 -11.49 -0.21
C HIS A 636 30.37 -11.82 -1.04
N HIS A 637 30.29 -11.33 -2.28
CA HIS A 637 29.07 -11.34 -3.10
C HIS A 637 28.39 -12.71 -3.17
N GLU A 638 29.10 -13.75 -3.59
CA GLU A 638 28.53 -15.10 -3.77
C GLU A 638 27.93 -15.66 -2.46
N SER A 639 28.64 -15.49 -1.34
CA SER A 639 28.17 -15.98 -0.04
C SER A 639 26.98 -15.17 0.48
N LEU A 640 26.98 -13.84 0.28
CA LEU A 640 25.89 -12.97 0.73
C LEU A 640 24.61 -13.17 -0.09
N VAL A 641 24.71 -13.37 -1.40
CA VAL A 641 23.55 -13.73 -2.24
C VAL A 641 22.92 -15.04 -1.76
N ARG A 642 23.73 -16.08 -1.50
CA ARG A 642 23.23 -17.35 -0.96
C ARG A 642 22.61 -17.22 0.44
N VAL A 643 23.20 -16.40 1.31
CA VAL A 643 22.59 -16.10 2.62
C VAL A 643 21.23 -15.43 2.42
N ARG A 644 21.12 -14.46 1.50
CA ARG A 644 19.88 -13.75 1.19
C ARG A 644 18.79 -14.69 0.64
N GLU A 645 19.15 -15.62 -0.26
CA GLU A 645 18.22 -16.65 -0.76
C GLU A 645 17.64 -17.50 0.37
N VAL A 646 18.48 -18.04 1.26
CA VAL A 646 18.03 -18.86 2.40
C VAL A 646 17.27 -18.01 3.42
N TYR A 647 17.74 -16.79 3.67
CA TYR A 647 17.08 -15.83 4.56
C TYR A 647 15.64 -15.59 4.12
N LYS A 648 15.40 -15.34 2.83
CA LYS A 648 14.05 -15.11 2.30
C LYS A 648 13.15 -16.32 2.43
N GLN A 649 13.68 -17.53 2.23
CA GLN A 649 12.91 -18.76 2.46
C GLN A 649 12.48 -18.96 3.92
N LEU A 650 13.21 -18.39 4.87
CA LEU A 650 12.95 -18.47 6.32
C LEU A 650 12.09 -17.33 6.84
N ALA A 651 12.34 -16.11 6.36
CA ALA A 651 11.82 -14.88 6.92
C ALA A 651 10.52 -14.43 6.24
N ALA A 652 10.40 -14.61 4.92
CA ALA A 652 9.25 -14.06 4.22
C ALA A 652 7.93 -14.76 4.58
N PRO A 653 6.80 -14.04 4.64
CA PRO A 653 5.49 -14.63 4.92
C PRO A 653 5.06 -15.71 3.92
N PHE A 654 5.48 -15.59 2.66
CA PHE A 654 5.24 -16.59 1.61
C PHE A 654 6.43 -17.53 1.37
N GLY A 655 7.47 -17.45 2.19
CA GLY A 655 8.61 -18.35 2.14
C GLY A 655 8.23 -19.79 2.54
N PRO A 656 8.99 -20.82 2.10
CA PRO A 656 8.70 -22.22 2.42
C PRO A 656 8.54 -22.49 3.92
N TYR A 657 9.34 -21.84 4.79
CA TYR A 657 9.19 -21.99 6.23
C TYR A 657 7.77 -21.69 6.71
N SER A 658 7.26 -20.50 6.36
CA SER A 658 5.95 -19.98 6.73
C SER A 658 4.82 -20.88 6.22
N MET A 659 4.90 -21.31 4.95
CA MET A 659 3.88 -22.16 4.34
C MET A 659 3.87 -23.60 4.88
N ASP A 660 5.03 -24.14 5.23
CA ASP A 660 5.15 -25.46 5.86
C ASP A 660 4.58 -25.44 7.29
N VAL A 661 4.93 -24.45 8.11
CA VAL A 661 4.38 -24.36 9.48
C VAL A 661 2.89 -24.05 9.49
N LEU A 662 2.37 -23.25 8.54
CA LEU A 662 0.93 -23.03 8.38
C LEU A 662 0.20 -24.34 8.04
N THR A 663 0.79 -25.16 7.18
CA THR A 663 0.24 -26.48 6.84
C THR A 663 0.26 -27.42 8.06
N ALA A 664 1.34 -27.41 8.85
CA ALA A 664 1.42 -28.16 10.10
C ALA A 664 0.39 -27.69 11.14
N SER A 665 0.27 -26.39 11.34
CA SER A 665 -0.71 -25.78 12.26
C SER A 665 -2.14 -26.15 11.88
N THR A 666 -2.47 -26.11 10.59
CA THR A 666 -3.78 -26.54 10.10
C THR A 666 -4.10 -27.98 10.53
N ARG A 667 -3.14 -28.91 10.42
CA ARG A 667 -3.32 -30.30 10.90
C ARG A 667 -3.45 -30.39 12.42
N GLY A 668 -2.66 -29.61 13.16
CA GLY A 668 -2.73 -29.54 14.62
C GLY A 668 -4.07 -29.01 15.10
N ILE A 669 -4.50 -27.86 14.56
CA ILE A 669 -5.73 -27.16 14.93
C ILE A 669 -6.97 -28.00 14.61
N THR A 670 -7.00 -28.68 13.46
CA THR A 670 -8.14 -29.51 13.05
C THR A 670 -8.23 -30.87 13.79
N SER A 671 -7.18 -31.28 14.49
CA SER A 671 -7.17 -32.50 15.30
C SER A 671 -8.21 -32.45 16.43
N THR A 672 -8.88 -33.58 16.66
CA THR A 672 -9.73 -33.80 17.85
C THR A 672 -8.94 -34.35 19.04
N ASP A 673 -7.68 -34.73 18.83
CA ASP A 673 -6.74 -35.09 19.89
C ASP A 673 -5.92 -33.85 20.27
N GLU A 674 -6.19 -33.29 21.45
CA GLU A 674 -5.52 -32.08 21.94
C GLU A 674 -4.02 -32.33 22.21
N THR A 675 -3.59 -33.59 22.42
CA THR A 675 -2.15 -33.88 22.57
C THR A 675 -1.40 -33.72 21.25
N VAL A 676 -2.06 -33.98 20.11
CA VAL A 676 -1.51 -33.72 18.77
C VAL A 676 -1.43 -32.21 18.53
N TYR A 677 -2.48 -31.47 18.85
CA TYR A 677 -2.46 -30.00 18.76
C TYR A 677 -1.32 -29.39 19.60
N GLU A 678 -1.23 -29.77 20.88
CA GLU A 678 -0.20 -29.26 21.78
C GLU A 678 1.22 -29.60 21.30
N ALA A 679 1.44 -30.83 20.80
CA ALA A 679 2.73 -31.25 20.27
C ALA A 679 3.11 -30.51 18.98
N THR A 680 2.17 -30.32 18.05
CA THR A 680 2.39 -29.59 16.80
C THR A 680 2.72 -28.13 17.08
N GLU A 681 1.88 -27.41 17.83
CA GLU A 681 2.14 -25.99 18.12
C GLU A 681 3.38 -25.79 19.00
N THR A 682 3.72 -26.74 19.89
CA THR A 682 5.00 -26.67 20.61
C THR A 682 6.19 -26.82 19.66
N SER A 683 6.09 -27.68 18.65
CA SER A 683 7.15 -27.86 17.65
C SER A 683 7.30 -26.61 16.79
N ILE A 684 6.19 -26.00 16.34
CA ILE A 684 6.19 -24.72 15.62
C ILE A 684 6.80 -23.62 16.48
N ALA A 685 6.38 -23.46 17.75
CA ALA A 685 6.93 -22.43 18.64
C ALA A 685 8.44 -22.56 18.85
N ASN A 686 8.93 -23.78 19.04
CA ASN A 686 10.36 -24.07 19.20
C ASN A 686 11.14 -23.78 17.91
N LEU A 687 10.57 -24.14 16.76
CA LEU A 687 11.21 -23.91 15.47
C LEU A 687 11.21 -22.42 15.11
N THR A 688 10.13 -21.69 15.38
CA THR A 688 10.06 -20.23 15.20
C THR A 688 11.08 -19.52 16.08
N THR A 689 11.30 -19.98 17.31
CA THR A 689 12.36 -19.42 18.17
C THR A 689 13.76 -19.63 17.57
N GLN A 690 14.02 -20.79 16.95
CA GLN A 690 15.29 -21.06 16.26
C GLN A 690 15.42 -20.22 14.98
N ARG A 691 14.33 -20.12 14.19
CA ARG A 691 14.21 -19.30 13.00
C ARG A 691 14.53 -17.85 13.33
N ASP A 692 13.83 -17.24 14.30
CA ASP A 692 13.99 -15.83 14.67
C ASP A 692 15.45 -15.51 15.10
N ALA A 693 16.10 -16.43 15.81
CA ALA A 693 17.50 -16.27 16.22
C ALA A 693 18.51 -16.36 15.06
N LEU A 694 18.22 -17.19 14.05
CA LEU A 694 19.04 -17.28 12.83
C LEU A 694 18.76 -16.11 11.88
N GLU A 695 17.48 -15.82 11.65
CA GLU A 695 16.96 -14.69 10.87
C GLU A 695 17.65 -13.40 11.29
N ALA A 696 17.64 -13.06 12.59
CA ALA A 696 18.29 -11.86 13.09
C ALA A 696 19.80 -11.79 12.77
N ARG A 697 20.52 -12.93 12.82
CA ARG A 697 21.95 -12.98 12.45
C ARG A 697 22.15 -12.77 10.94
N MET A 698 21.32 -13.38 10.11
CA MET A 698 21.36 -13.23 8.66
C MET A 698 21.02 -11.80 8.25
N ARG A 699 19.93 -11.23 8.79
CA ARG A 699 19.51 -9.85 8.60
C ARG A 699 20.65 -8.89 8.93
N THR A 700 21.26 -8.99 10.12
CA THR A 700 22.40 -8.15 10.49
C THR A 700 23.60 -8.30 9.56
N ALA A 701 23.92 -9.51 9.11
CA ALA A 701 25.02 -9.72 8.16
C ALA A 701 24.75 -9.02 6.81
N LEU A 702 23.52 -9.15 6.28
CA LEU A 702 23.09 -8.54 5.03
C LEU A 702 23.01 -7.00 5.14
N THR A 703 22.43 -6.48 6.22
CA THR A 703 22.34 -5.04 6.50
C THR A 703 23.74 -4.42 6.66
N ASN A 704 24.63 -5.02 7.45
CA ASN A 704 25.98 -4.50 7.65
C ASN A 704 26.83 -4.53 6.37
N ALA A 705 26.69 -5.57 5.55
CA ALA A 705 27.38 -5.60 4.26
C ALA A 705 26.88 -4.46 3.34
N THR A 706 25.57 -4.18 3.36
CA THR A 706 24.94 -3.16 2.52
C THR A 706 25.26 -1.74 2.98
N PHE A 707 25.00 -1.42 4.25
CA PHE A 707 25.02 -0.05 4.79
C PHE A 707 26.25 0.26 5.67
N GLY A 708 27.17 -0.70 5.76
CA GLY A 708 28.36 -0.63 6.60
C GLY A 708 28.11 -1.06 8.05
N GLY A 709 29.08 -1.72 8.64
CA GLY A 709 29.03 -2.26 9.99
C GLY A 709 30.04 -3.39 10.18
N PRO A 710 30.05 -4.09 11.33
CA PRO A 710 30.85 -5.30 11.50
C PRO A 710 30.44 -6.37 10.49
N LEU A 711 31.39 -6.83 9.67
CA LEU A 711 31.15 -7.87 8.67
C LEU A 711 31.20 -9.27 9.31
N ALA A 712 30.27 -10.12 8.90
CA ALA A 712 30.32 -11.55 9.19
C ALA A 712 31.47 -12.22 8.40
N SER A 713 32.13 -13.22 8.98
CA SER A 713 33.15 -13.97 8.26
C SER A 713 32.52 -14.94 7.26
N GLU A 714 33.27 -15.35 6.24
CA GLU A 714 32.86 -16.41 5.30
C GLU A 714 32.41 -17.70 6.02
N GLN A 715 33.02 -18.01 7.17
CA GLN A 715 32.64 -19.18 7.96
C GLN A 715 31.30 -18.98 8.65
N ASP A 716 31.01 -17.76 9.14
CA ASP A 716 29.72 -17.43 9.73
C ASP A 716 28.61 -17.50 8.68
N LEU A 717 28.83 -16.93 7.49
CA LEU A 717 27.87 -16.96 6.39
C LEU A 717 27.53 -18.41 5.97
N LYS A 718 28.55 -19.28 5.86
CA LYS A 718 28.33 -20.70 5.56
C LYS A 718 27.58 -21.44 6.68
N SER A 719 27.85 -21.10 7.93
CA SER A 719 27.12 -21.65 9.08
C SER A 719 25.65 -21.27 9.00
N MET A 720 25.36 -19.99 8.76
CA MET A 720 24.00 -19.49 8.64
C MET A 720 23.22 -20.22 7.53
N ILE A 721 23.83 -20.38 6.33
CA ILE A 721 23.20 -21.12 5.22
C ILE A 721 22.85 -22.55 5.64
N ALA A 722 23.79 -23.27 6.26
CA ALA A 722 23.58 -24.66 6.66
C ALA A 722 22.51 -24.80 7.77
N GLU A 723 22.54 -23.91 8.77
CA GLU A 723 21.52 -23.84 9.83
C GLU A 723 20.14 -23.53 9.25
N GLY A 724 20.08 -22.65 8.24
CA GLY A 724 18.81 -22.28 7.60
C GLY A 724 18.20 -23.43 6.80
N GLN A 725 19.03 -24.15 6.05
CA GLN A 725 18.58 -25.37 5.34
C GLN A 725 18.08 -26.45 6.29
N ASP A 726 18.69 -26.59 7.47
CA ASP A 726 18.23 -27.52 8.49
C ASP A 726 16.87 -27.12 9.08
N ILE A 727 16.68 -25.83 9.41
CA ILE A 727 15.38 -25.32 9.89
C ILE A 727 14.28 -25.52 8.83
N LEU A 728 14.57 -25.25 7.56
CA LEU A 728 13.63 -25.48 6.45
C LEU A 728 13.24 -26.96 6.35
N ALA A 729 14.23 -27.87 6.44
CA ALA A 729 13.96 -29.31 6.40
C ALA A 729 13.14 -29.78 7.62
N GLN A 730 13.36 -29.20 8.80
CA GLN A 730 12.58 -29.48 9.99
C GLN A 730 11.13 -28.98 9.86
N ALA A 731 10.92 -27.76 9.34
CA ALA A 731 9.60 -27.20 9.10
C ALA A 731 8.79 -28.08 8.14
N HIS A 732 9.41 -28.49 7.03
CA HIS A 732 8.81 -29.37 6.03
C HIS A 732 8.44 -30.75 6.58
N ALA A 733 9.16 -31.22 7.60
CA ALA A 733 8.95 -32.54 8.22
C ALA A 733 7.86 -32.55 9.30
N LEU A 734 7.45 -31.38 9.82
CA LEU A 734 6.28 -31.27 10.69
C LEU A 734 5.02 -31.64 9.93
#